data_AF-A0A3D4P9J0-F1
#
_entry.id   AF-A0A3D4P9J0-F1
#
_cell.length_a   1.000
_cell.length_b   1.000
_cell.length_c   1.000
_cell.angle_alpha   90.00
_cell.angle_beta   90.00
_cell.angle_gamma   90.00
#
_symmetry.space_group_name_H-M   'P 1'
#
loop_
_entity.id
_entity.type
_entity.pdbx_description
1 polymer ?
#
loop_
_entity_poly.entity_id
_entity_poly.type
_entity_poly.pdbx_seq_one_letter_code
_entity_poly.pdbx_strand_id
1 'polypeptide(L)'
;MNSAAAGDVITVNDGTYNETVNLNLMGSAIAGSPGDLVIQASNSRQAFWNDAGAALTANGISGSFTIQGFDMGTATVTNVSGLVTFNDNQFDALNGVSGITANVTGTTDMGVHVIDSDFSSAGFNLLGAISAQMGTSAGGTLDLVVDQNNFTGLQQDGISVNNQDQTALGAGTLTARITDNIFSGRTSLGDEIGMFLGGNNSNGFFASVLIDGNQTNIGSTPSSFNDAISLDVDGTNTTAYVAITNNNLNHHNDGMFLDADSTFISGLYNVLIDGNTLDNIEEEGIHLRPFSDVAGDPAVWNVLITGNTLTDINSDLSTGHGGIEIEVDNDSNDEYTLNIDLNGNNVSMASTSPNSSYVIDANSTGTNDAIANIERDIATNNTGSVTIDDPQTIVTMPSANAVTNSNEVRTISGFVFNDSNGDGSQSGEAGVGGVLVTLTGTQAIGGTVSLSTFTDINGNFAFPSVIQPNGSGYTLTVGTTSAFGFYTLQDSVGDALDSDVDQTNGQFNVSFVGSGADIDVDAGLSATAVISIPTTLLVDIATDENDGNYSAGDLSLREAILLANMNADANTITFDASLNNATIDLTLGELEISSELSIVGLGADLLTIDAGNNSRVFFISDGDNGNDIDVSISGLTISGGQSLNTDLTENAGRGAGIHSYENLTITSSNITGNTADSDGGGIWIRYGDLTVLNSTISGNTAKFHGGGIYSRSNQVEISNSTISGNVLTAGNSGVSGGGVYGTGNTVAISYSTITGNSARRGG
;
A
#
# COMPACT_ATOMS: atom_id res chain seq x y z
N MET A 1 -34.88 -6.44 5.62
CA MET A 1 -33.74 -5.87 6.34
C MET A 1 -33.24 -6.81 7.43
N ASN A 2 -33.99 -7.13 8.49
CA ASN A 2 -33.51 -8.02 9.59
C ASN A 2 -33.10 -9.46 9.21
N SER A 3 -33.34 -9.91 7.98
CA SER A 3 -32.93 -11.23 7.47
C SER A 3 -31.85 -11.13 6.39
N ALA A 4 -31.39 -9.91 6.07
CA ALA A 4 -30.40 -9.69 5.04
C ALA A 4 -29.02 -10.05 5.56
N ALA A 5 -28.23 -10.68 4.70
CA ALA A 5 -26.84 -11.00 4.91
C ALA A 5 -25.94 -10.04 4.11
N ALA A 6 -24.65 -10.08 4.38
CA ALA A 6 -23.64 -9.45 3.54
C ALA A 6 -23.76 -9.94 2.08
N GLY A 7 -23.58 -9.03 1.12
CA GLY A 7 -23.75 -9.27 -0.32
C GLY A 7 -25.20 -9.31 -0.81
N ASP A 8 -26.19 -9.19 0.07
CA ASP A 8 -27.59 -9.06 -0.36
C ASP A 8 -27.85 -7.69 -1.02
N VAL A 9 -28.74 -7.69 -2.01
CA VAL A 9 -29.30 -6.46 -2.59
C VAL A 9 -30.78 -6.37 -2.22
N ILE A 10 -31.13 -5.33 -1.47
CA ILE A 10 -32.51 -5.02 -1.08
C ILE A 10 -33.02 -3.92 -2.00
N THR A 11 -33.90 -4.29 -2.94
CA THR A 11 -34.59 -3.32 -3.79
C THR A 11 -35.91 -2.85 -3.15
N VAL A 12 -36.04 -1.55 -2.96
CA VAL A 12 -37.23 -0.88 -2.41
C VAL A 12 -38.04 -0.27 -3.55
N ASN A 13 -39.33 -0.60 -3.64
CA ASN A 13 -40.19 -0.09 -4.71
C ASN A 13 -40.46 1.42 -4.55
N ASP A 14 -40.88 2.07 -5.62
CA ASP A 14 -41.35 3.45 -5.59
C ASP A 14 -42.49 3.63 -4.56
N GLY A 15 -42.46 4.75 -3.84
CA GLY A 15 -43.47 5.07 -2.82
C GLY A 15 -42.89 5.79 -1.60
N THR A 16 -43.75 6.06 -0.63
CA THR A 16 -43.37 6.75 0.62
C THR A 16 -43.30 5.78 1.79
N TYR A 17 -42.19 5.83 2.52
CA TYR A 17 -41.83 4.98 3.65
C TYR A 17 -41.56 5.88 4.86
N ASN A 18 -42.48 5.93 5.82
CA ASN A 18 -42.43 6.89 6.94
C ASN A 18 -41.73 6.33 8.18
N GLU A 19 -41.02 5.22 8.04
CA GLU A 19 -40.32 4.54 9.11
C GLU A 19 -38.82 4.87 9.10
N THR A 20 -38.24 5.14 10.27
CA THR A 20 -36.79 5.11 10.46
C THR A 20 -36.28 3.67 10.32
N VAL A 21 -35.22 3.47 9.54
CA VAL A 21 -34.48 2.20 9.56
C VAL A 21 -33.33 2.29 10.53
N ASN A 22 -33.26 1.27 11.39
CA ASN A 22 -32.20 1.11 12.34
C ASN A 22 -31.40 -0.15 12.01
N LEU A 23 -30.18 0.04 11.49
CA LEU A 23 -29.30 -1.07 11.12
C LEU A 23 -28.64 -1.73 12.35
N ASN A 24 -28.71 -1.15 13.54
CA ASN A 24 -28.15 -1.69 14.79
C ASN A 24 -28.83 -3.01 15.19
N LEU A 25 -30.10 -3.20 14.79
CA LEU A 25 -30.85 -4.44 15.03
C LEU A 25 -30.39 -5.60 14.14
N MET A 26 -29.50 -5.34 13.17
CA MET A 26 -28.90 -6.36 12.30
C MET A 26 -27.58 -6.90 12.84
N GLY A 27 -27.20 -6.56 14.09
CA GLY A 27 -25.88 -6.74 14.77
C GLY A 27 -25.32 -8.16 14.93
N SER A 28 -25.60 -9.08 14.02
CA SER A 28 -24.85 -10.32 13.78
C SER A 28 -24.86 -10.77 12.31
N ALA A 29 -25.66 -10.14 11.44
CA ALA A 29 -25.89 -10.59 10.07
C ALA A 29 -24.95 -9.95 9.03
N ILE A 30 -24.43 -8.75 9.31
CA ILE A 30 -23.39 -8.08 8.49
C ILE A 30 -21.98 -8.31 9.08
N ALA A 31 -21.90 -8.55 10.39
CA ALA A 31 -20.64 -8.75 11.10
C ALA A 31 -20.00 -10.09 10.71
N GLY A 32 -18.89 -10.04 9.96
CA GLY A 32 -18.08 -11.21 9.60
C GLY A 32 -18.64 -12.05 8.45
N SER A 33 -19.36 -11.45 7.49
CA SER A 33 -19.87 -12.12 6.29
C SER A 33 -19.61 -11.26 5.04
N PRO A 34 -19.55 -11.84 3.83
CA PRO A 34 -18.89 -11.23 2.68
C PRO A 34 -19.73 -10.21 1.89
N GLY A 35 -19.13 -9.07 1.54
CA GLY A 35 -19.68 -8.09 0.57
C GLY A 35 -20.61 -7.02 1.16
N ASP A 36 -20.66 -5.88 0.50
CA ASP A 36 -21.52 -4.75 0.89
C ASP A 36 -22.99 -5.16 0.86
N LEU A 37 -23.71 -4.90 1.95
CA LEU A 37 -25.17 -4.90 1.90
C LEU A 37 -25.61 -3.69 1.07
N VAL A 38 -26.29 -3.91 -0.05
CA VAL A 38 -26.82 -2.83 -0.88
C VAL A 38 -28.31 -2.66 -0.60
N ILE A 39 -28.71 -1.47 -0.18
CA ILE A 39 -30.12 -1.07 -0.08
C ILE A 39 -30.33 -0.02 -1.17
N GLN A 40 -31.20 -0.32 -2.14
CA GLN A 40 -31.40 0.53 -3.31
C GLN A 40 -32.88 0.78 -3.60
N ALA A 41 -33.20 1.96 -4.12
CA ALA A 41 -34.51 2.20 -4.73
C ALA A 41 -34.63 1.45 -6.08
N SER A 42 -35.85 1.09 -6.47
CA SER A 42 -36.14 0.48 -7.78
C SER A 42 -35.96 1.46 -8.93
N ASN A 43 -36.29 2.74 -8.68
CA ASN A 43 -36.04 3.86 -9.57
C ASN A 43 -35.43 4.98 -8.73
N SER A 44 -34.35 5.59 -9.23
CA SER A 44 -33.65 6.67 -8.53
C SER A 44 -34.63 7.77 -8.12
N ARG A 45 -34.58 8.11 -6.83
CA ARG A 45 -35.29 9.19 -6.14
C ARG A 45 -36.83 9.10 -6.25
N GLN A 46 -37.37 7.89 -6.47
CA GLN A 46 -38.82 7.63 -6.45
C GLN A 46 -39.29 6.89 -5.19
N ALA A 47 -38.35 6.45 -4.35
CA ALA A 47 -38.62 5.92 -3.02
C ALA A 47 -38.32 7.02 -1.98
N PHE A 48 -39.37 7.61 -1.43
CA PHE A 48 -39.32 8.67 -0.42
C PHE A 48 -39.22 8.05 0.95
N TRP A 49 -38.11 8.24 1.63
CA TRP A 49 -37.79 7.54 2.86
C TRP A 49 -37.62 8.51 4.03
N ASN A 50 -38.66 8.54 4.85
CA ASN A 50 -38.79 9.33 6.06
C ASN A 50 -38.35 10.79 5.87
N ASP A 51 -38.94 11.43 4.86
CA ASP A 51 -38.78 12.84 4.45
C ASP A 51 -39.18 13.85 5.54
N ALA A 52 -39.52 13.39 6.75
CA ALA A 52 -39.94 14.20 7.90
C ALA A 52 -39.09 13.95 9.18
N GLY A 53 -38.03 13.13 9.13
CA GLY A 53 -37.14 12.88 10.27
C GLY A 53 -35.88 12.05 9.97
N ALA A 54 -35.32 11.41 11.00
CA ALA A 54 -34.16 10.51 10.85
C ALA A 54 -34.56 9.26 10.04
N ALA A 55 -34.19 9.22 8.76
CA ALA A 55 -34.47 8.12 7.85
C ALA A 55 -33.61 6.90 8.16
N LEU A 56 -32.33 7.10 8.46
CA LEU A 56 -31.37 6.04 8.71
C LEU A 56 -30.58 6.26 10.01
N THR A 57 -30.46 5.22 10.82
CA THR A 57 -29.50 5.18 11.94
C THR A 57 -28.68 3.90 11.90
N ALA A 58 -27.36 4.01 11.95
CA ALA A 58 -26.40 2.92 12.07
C ALA A 58 -25.40 3.21 13.20
N ASN A 59 -25.15 2.25 14.09
CA ASN A 59 -24.34 2.39 15.28
C ASN A 59 -23.71 1.05 15.67
N GLY A 60 -22.37 0.99 15.76
CA GLY A 60 -21.64 -0.17 16.27
C GLY A 60 -21.76 -1.40 15.38
N ILE A 61 -21.73 -1.17 14.07
CA ILE A 61 -21.83 -2.21 13.04
C ILE A 61 -20.41 -2.62 12.63
N SER A 62 -20.19 -3.90 12.36
CA SER A 62 -19.00 -4.37 11.65
C SER A 62 -19.41 -4.83 10.25
N GLY A 63 -18.70 -4.37 9.22
CA GLY A 63 -19.04 -4.61 7.82
C GLY A 63 -19.54 -3.35 7.10
N SER A 64 -19.54 -3.44 5.78
CA SER A 64 -19.82 -2.34 4.86
C SER A 64 -21.24 -2.40 4.30
N PHE A 65 -21.81 -1.24 3.94
CA PHE A 65 -23.12 -1.18 3.28
C PHE A 65 -23.29 0.08 2.43
N THR A 66 -24.13 -0.04 1.40
CA THR A 66 -24.50 1.04 0.47
C THR A 66 -25.98 1.38 0.59
N ILE A 67 -26.29 2.68 0.61
CA ILE A 67 -27.64 3.23 0.45
C ILE A 67 -27.66 4.01 -0.86
N GLN A 68 -28.54 3.65 -1.79
CA GLN A 68 -28.56 4.31 -3.10
C GLN A 68 -29.94 4.60 -3.69
N GLY A 69 -30.03 5.71 -4.41
CA GLY A 69 -31.20 6.05 -5.21
C GLY A 69 -32.41 6.54 -4.40
N PHE A 70 -32.25 6.94 -3.14
CA PHE A 70 -33.39 7.37 -2.32
C PHE A 70 -33.57 8.89 -2.33
N ASP A 71 -34.81 9.33 -2.19
CA ASP A 71 -35.13 10.66 -1.67
C ASP A 71 -35.39 10.47 -0.17
N MET A 72 -34.57 11.06 0.70
CA MET A 72 -34.60 10.75 2.12
C MET A 72 -34.41 11.96 3.04
N GLY A 73 -34.87 11.81 4.29
CA GLY A 73 -34.68 12.78 5.36
C GLY A 73 -33.22 12.83 5.82
N THR A 74 -32.90 12.39 7.04
CA THR A 74 -31.51 12.41 7.54
C THR A 74 -30.93 11.04 7.84
N ALA A 75 -29.61 10.92 7.75
CA ALA A 75 -28.85 9.72 8.08
C ALA A 75 -27.85 9.98 9.21
N THR A 76 -27.78 9.07 10.17
CA THR A 76 -26.76 9.09 11.23
C THR A 76 -26.03 7.77 11.28
N VAL A 77 -24.71 7.81 11.13
CA VAL A 77 -23.82 6.65 11.15
C VAL A 77 -22.79 6.83 12.25
N THR A 78 -22.57 5.81 13.07
CA THR A 78 -21.70 5.89 14.25
C THR A 78 -20.93 4.59 14.45
N ASN A 79 -19.61 4.63 14.64
CA ASN A 79 -18.78 3.44 14.87
C ASN A 79 -19.09 2.27 13.91
N VAL A 80 -19.19 2.54 12.61
CA VAL A 80 -19.29 1.47 11.61
C VAL A 80 -17.87 1.05 11.28
N SER A 81 -17.47 -0.14 11.72
CA SER A 81 -16.17 -0.72 11.39
C SER A 81 -16.23 -1.30 9.97
N GLY A 82 -15.99 -0.45 8.99
CA GLY A 82 -16.18 -0.73 7.56
C GLY A 82 -16.56 0.53 6.78
N LEU A 83 -16.96 0.35 5.51
CA LEU A 83 -17.34 1.43 4.61
C LEU A 83 -18.86 1.64 4.58
N VAL A 84 -19.30 2.88 4.74
CA VAL A 84 -20.68 3.30 4.45
C VAL A 84 -20.69 4.15 3.20
N THR A 85 -21.48 3.75 2.20
CA THR A 85 -21.64 4.51 0.96
C THR A 85 -23.05 5.06 0.82
N PHE A 86 -23.16 6.36 0.57
CA PHE A 86 -24.37 7.02 0.10
C PHE A 86 -24.15 7.42 -1.36
N ASN A 87 -24.89 6.81 -2.29
CA ASN A 87 -24.72 7.03 -3.73
C ASN A 87 -26.04 7.41 -4.41
N ASP A 88 -26.06 8.47 -5.24
CA ASP A 88 -27.28 8.91 -5.95
C ASP A 88 -28.49 9.11 -5.02
N ASN A 89 -28.30 9.75 -3.87
CA ASN A 89 -29.39 10.08 -2.96
C ASN A 89 -29.74 11.57 -3.04
N GLN A 90 -30.98 11.89 -2.74
CA GLN A 90 -31.45 13.26 -2.53
C GLN A 90 -31.75 13.45 -1.04
N PHE A 91 -31.13 14.48 -0.46
CA PHE A 91 -31.35 14.92 0.91
C PHE A 91 -32.02 16.29 0.91
N ASP A 92 -33.30 16.31 1.27
CA ASP A 92 -34.08 17.54 1.39
C ASP A 92 -34.24 17.90 2.88
N ALA A 93 -33.76 19.09 3.25
CA ALA A 93 -33.63 19.48 4.66
C ALA A 93 -34.98 19.69 5.39
N LEU A 94 -35.03 19.22 6.63
CA LEU A 94 -36.07 19.56 7.61
C LEU A 94 -35.42 20.22 8.83
N ASN A 95 -35.69 21.52 9.04
CA ASN A 95 -35.48 22.27 10.30
C ASN A 95 -34.57 21.62 11.37
N GLY A 96 -33.25 21.65 11.20
CA GLY A 96 -32.27 21.63 12.30
C GLY A 96 -31.36 20.43 12.43
N VAL A 97 -31.25 19.57 11.41
CA VAL A 97 -30.41 18.37 11.45
C VAL A 97 -29.68 18.21 10.12
N SER A 98 -28.37 17.88 10.14
CA SER A 98 -27.58 17.55 8.95
C SER A 98 -28.25 16.47 8.09
N GLY A 99 -28.03 16.52 6.77
CA GLY A 99 -28.44 15.45 5.86
C GLY A 99 -27.76 14.14 6.25
N ILE A 100 -26.45 14.18 6.46
CA ILE A 100 -25.66 13.05 6.96
C ILE A 100 -24.85 13.48 8.19
N THR A 101 -24.88 12.66 9.25
CA THR A 101 -24.01 12.79 10.42
C THR A 101 -23.18 11.52 10.60
N ALA A 102 -21.86 11.63 10.61
CA ALA A 102 -20.91 10.54 10.80
C ALA A 102 -20.06 10.71 12.06
N ASN A 103 -20.12 9.75 12.98
CA ASN A 103 -19.41 9.84 14.26
C ASN A 103 -18.53 8.61 14.51
N VAL A 104 -17.24 8.81 14.69
CA VAL A 104 -16.32 7.77 15.17
C VAL A 104 -16.07 8.00 16.64
N THR A 105 -16.09 6.96 17.48
CA THR A 105 -15.75 7.02 18.90
C THR A 105 -14.90 5.80 19.28
N GLY A 106 -13.79 6.01 19.99
CA GLY A 106 -12.84 4.94 20.32
C GLY A 106 -12.07 4.43 19.09
N THR A 107 -11.60 3.18 19.12
CA THR A 107 -10.64 2.59 18.14
C THR A 107 -11.27 2.08 16.83
N THR A 108 -12.37 2.67 16.38
CA THR A 108 -13.06 2.15 15.19
C THR A 108 -12.49 2.80 13.93
N ASP A 109 -12.18 2.00 12.91
CA ASP A 109 -11.88 2.49 11.56
C ASP A 109 -13.15 2.50 10.72
N MET A 110 -13.55 3.68 10.26
CA MET A 110 -14.83 3.92 9.60
C MET A 110 -14.64 4.73 8.32
N GLY A 111 -15.13 4.20 7.21
CA GLY A 111 -15.24 4.91 5.93
C GLY A 111 -16.65 5.46 5.72
N VAL A 112 -16.76 6.69 5.22
CA VAL A 112 -18.02 7.31 4.79
C VAL A 112 -17.82 7.96 3.43
N HIS A 113 -18.41 7.35 2.40
CA HIS A 113 -18.37 7.88 1.04
C HIS A 113 -19.75 8.44 0.68
N VAL A 114 -19.80 9.69 0.22
CA VAL A 114 -21.00 10.37 -0.26
C VAL A 114 -20.73 10.79 -1.69
N ILE A 115 -21.44 10.16 -2.63
CA ILE A 115 -21.13 10.23 -4.06
C ILE A 115 -22.42 10.54 -4.84
N ASP A 116 -22.31 11.39 -5.87
CA ASP A 116 -23.38 11.69 -6.85
C ASP A 116 -24.72 12.06 -6.19
N SER A 117 -24.68 12.68 -5.01
CA SER A 117 -25.86 12.97 -4.20
C SER A 117 -26.19 14.46 -4.22
N ASP A 118 -27.47 14.76 -4.06
CA ASP A 118 -27.99 16.13 -4.07
C ASP A 118 -28.46 16.54 -2.68
N PHE A 119 -28.07 17.74 -2.25
CA PHE A 119 -28.45 18.36 -0.99
C PHE A 119 -29.20 19.67 -1.27
N SER A 120 -30.47 19.74 -0.87
CA SER A 120 -31.36 20.87 -1.19
C SER A 120 -32.16 21.42 0.03
N SER A 121 -32.63 22.66 -0.09
CA SER A 121 -32.63 23.69 0.98
C SER A 121 -33.84 23.81 1.93
N ALA A 122 -33.57 24.38 3.12
CA ALA A 122 -34.29 25.49 3.81
C ALA A 122 -34.17 25.48 5.35
N GLY A 123 -33.37 24.61 5.98
CA GLY A 123 -33.19 24.70 7.43
C GLY A 123 -32.17 23.76 8.06
N PHE A 124 -30.93 23.71 7.57
CA PHE A 124 -29.83 23.23 8.42
C PHE A 124 -29.48 24.38 9.35
N ASN A 125 -29.68 24.22 10.66
CA ASN A 125 -29.51 25.34 11.61
C ASN A 125 -28.55 25.03 12.76
N LEU A 126 -27.77 23.94 12.69
CA LEU A 126 -26.81 23.57 13.74
C LEU A 126 -25.54 22.84 13.28
N LEU A 127 -25.58 22.01 12.23
CA LEU A 127 -24.46 21.21 11.73
C LEU A 127 -24.59 21.10 10.20
N GLY A 128 -23.48 21.12 9.44
CA GLY A 128 -23.48 21.22 7.97
C GLY A 128 -24.27 20.13 7.23
N ALA A 129 -24.45 20.24 5.91
CA ALA A 129 -25.22 19.26 5.13
C ALA A 129 -24.66 17.83 5.27
N ILE A 130 -23.34 17.72 5.29
CA ILE A 130 -22.58 16.56 5.77
C ILE A 130 -21.79 17.01 7.00
N SER A 131 -21.96 16.31 8.12
CA SER A 131 -21.23 16.56 9.35
C SER A 131 -20.50 15.30 9.80
N ALA A 132 -19.19 15.39 10.02
CA ALA A 132 -18.39 14.29 10.52
C ALA A 132 -17.60 14.68 11.78
N GLN A 133 -17.39 13.71 12.68
CA GLN A 133 -16.68 13.94 13.94
C GLN A 133 -15.96 12.67 14.41
N MET A 134 -14.78 12.85 15.01
CA MET A 134 -14.09 11.82 15.79
C MET A 134 -14.17 12.10 17.30
N GLY A 135 -14.39 11.05 18.09
CA GLY A 135 -14.72 11.09 19.51
C GLY A 135 -13.74 10.29 20.38
N THR A 136 -13.58 10.78 21.59
CA THR A 136 -12.49 10.56 22.55
C THR A 136 -11.89 9.13 22.79
N SER A 137 -10.58 9.16 23.10
CA SER A 137 -9.73 8.30 23.94
C SER A 137 -8.91 7.16 23.34
N ALA A 138 -9.20 6.66 22.14
CA ALA A 138 -8.38 5.61 21.54
C ALA A 138 -8.38 5.73 20.01
N GLY A 139 -7.21 5.81 19.39
CA GLY A 139 -6.99 6.23 18.00
C GLY A 139 -7.60 5.35 16.91
N GLY A 140 -8.87 5.57 16.56
CA GLY A 140 -9.48 5.04 15.34
C GLY A 140 -9.28 5.96 14.12
N THR A 141 -9.70 5.48 12.95
CA THR A 141 -9.62 6.19 11.67
C THR A 141 -11.01 6.64 11.19
N LEU A 142 -11.09 7.86 10.65
CA LEU A 142 -12.21 8.32 9.82
C LEU A 142 -11.70 8.58 8.40
N ASP A 143 -12.22 7.84 7.43
CA ASP A 143 -12.03 8.09 6.01
C ASP A 143 -13.31 8.70 5.43
N LEU A 144 -13.25 9.95 4.97
CA LEU A 144 -14.38 10.71 4.46
C LEU A 144 -14.16 11.04 2.98
N VAL A 145 -15.00 10.50 2.10
CA VAL A 145 -15.01 10.84 0.67
C VAL A 145 -16.31 11.56 0.36
N VAL A 146 -16.23 12.76 -0.19
CA VAL A 146 -17.38 13.54 -0.68
C VAL A 146 -17.08 13.93 -2.11
N ASP A 147 -17.68 13.22 -3.06
CA ASP A 147 -17.33 13.28 -4.48
C ASP A 147 -18.54 13.53 -5.39
N GLN A 148 -18.41 14.46 -6.35
CA GLN A 148 -19.42 14.72 -7.38
C GLN A 148 -20.84 15.04 -6.84
N ASN A 149 -20.94 15.68 -5.68
CA ASN A 149 -22.24 16.04 -5.09
C ASN A 149 -22.67 17.46 -5.47
N ASN A 150 -23.99 17.70 -5.47
CA ASN A 150 -24.54 19.05 -5.63
C ASN A 150 -25.12 19.58 -4.33
N PHE A 151 -24.67 20.75 -3.91
CA PHE A 151 -25.17 21.48 -2.76
C PHE A 151 -25.89 22.75 -3.21
N THR A 152 -27.18 22.87 -2.92
CA THR A 152 -27.99 23.99 -3.39
C THR A 152 -28.78 24.65 -2.26
N GLY A 153 -28.61 25.97 -2.10
CA GLY A 153 -29.44 26.76 -1.18
C GLY A 153 -29.12 26.57 0.30
N LEU A 154 -27.86 26.29 0.63
CA LEU A 154 -27.43 26.04 2.00
C LEU A 154 -27.56 27.28 2.90
N GLN A 155 -27.66 27.04 4.21
CA GLN A 155 -27.79 28.05 5.27
C GLN A 155 -26.73 27.91 6.40
N GLN A 156 -25.88 26.89 6.30
CA GLN A 156 -24.76 26.53 7.18
C GLN A 156 -23.70 25.86 6.30
N ASP A 157 -22.67 25.29 6.92
CA ASP A 157 -21.62 24.58 6.19
C ASP A 157 -22.16 23.53 5.22
N GLY A 158 -21.57 23.42 4.03
CA GLY A 158 -21.86 22.31 3.14
C GLY A 158 -21.31 21.01 3.71
N ILE A 159 -20.01 21.00 3.91
CA ILE A 159 -19.28 19.89 4.50
C ILE A 159 -18.60 20.41 5.76
N SER A 160 -18.84 19.75 6.88
CA SER A 160 -18.28 20.12 8.18
C SER A 160 -17.60 18.92 8.83
N VAL A 161 -16.32 19.05 9.17
CA VAL A 161 -15.62 18.07 10.01
C VAL A 161 -15.26 18.73 11.33
N ASN A 162 -15.88 18.32 12.44
CA ASN A 162 -15.73 18.99 13.72
C ASN A 162 -15.04 18.11 14.78
N ASN A 163 -13.73 18.31 14.92
CA ASN A 163 -12.90 17.66 15.95
C ASN A 163 -12.49 18.59 17.09
N GLN A 164 -12.91 19.87 17.11
CA GLN A 164 -12.51 20.81 18.16
C GLN A 164 -13.02 20.44 19.56
N ASP A 165 -12.27 20.91 20.57
CA ASP A 165 -12.63 20.87 22.00
C ASP A 165 -12.87 19.48 22.62
N GLN A 166 -12.50 18.41 21.92
CA GLN A 166 -12.52 17.08 22.49
C GLN A 166 -11.31 16.92 23.42
N THR A 167 -11.47 17.27 24.70
CA THR A 167 -10.44 17.24 25.76
C THR A 167 -9.80 15.87 26.03
N ALA A 168 -10.11 14.86 25.20
CA ALA A 168 -9.61 13.50 25.28
C ALA A 168 -9.55 12.82 23.91
N LEU A 169 -9.29 13.51 22.78
CA LEU A 169 -8.97 12.81 21.53
C LEU A 169 -7.78 11.83 21.77
N GLY A 170 -7.90 10.61 21.26
CA GLY A 170 -6.78 9.68 21.19
C GLY A 170 -5.92 9.99 19.95
N ALA A 171 -4.88 9.17 19.71
CA ALA A 171 -4.06 9.24 18.50
C ALA A 171 -4.84 8.83 17.23
N GLY A 172 -5.83 9.61 16.82
CA GLY A 172 -6.73 9.31 15.69
C GLY A 172 -6.20 9.80 14.35
N THR A 173 -6.69 9.19 13.28
CA THR A 173 -6.37 9.53 11.89
C THR A 173 -7.63 9.98 11.15
N LEU A 174 -7.59 11.17 10.56
CA LEU A 174 -8.59 11.66 9.61
C LEU A 174 -7.98 11.65 8.21
N THR A 175 -8.64 10.98 7.28
CA THR A 175 -8.41 11.12 5.84
C THR A 175 -9.67 11.71 5.23
N ALA A 176 -9.56 12.79 4.46
CA ALA A 176 -10.69 13.44 3.81
C ALA A 176 -10.37 13.74 2.34
N ARG A 177 -11.29 13.37 1.44
CA ARG A 177 -11.23 13.68 0.01
C ARG A 177 -12.53 14.34 -0.39
N ILE A 178 -12.45 15.61 -0.74
CA ILE A 178 -13.60 16.42 -1.13
C ILE A 178 -13.36 16.86 -2.57
N THR A 179 -14.00 16.17 -3.51
CA THR A 179 -13.67 16.27 -4.94
C THR A 179 -14.86 16.56 -5.82
N ASP A 180 -14.68 17.40 -6.83
CA ASP A 180 -15.65 17.63 -7.91
C ASP A 180 -17.08 18.00 -7.46
N ASN A 181 -17.24 18.60 -6.27
CA ASN A 181 -18.54 19.01 -5.77
C ASN A 181 -18.94 20.39 -6.30
N ILE A 182 -20.24 20.64 -6.42
CA ILE A 182 -20.81 21.91 -6.87
C ILE A 182 -21.62 22.55 -5.75
N PHE A 183 -21.20 23.72 -5.29
CA PHE A 183 -21.91 24.54 -4.31
C PHE A 183 -22.61 25.71 -5.01
N SER A 184 -23.90 25.91 -4.77
CA SER A 184 -24.67 26.95 -5.44
C SER A 184 -25.77 27.57 -4.60
N GLY A 185 -26.07 28.83 -4.87
CA GLY A 185 -27.24 29.52 -4.33
C GLY A 185 -27.28 29.67 -2.80
N ARG A 186 -26.14 29.73 -2.12
CA ARG A 186 -26.04 29.95 -0.67
C ARG A 186 -26.86 31.15 -0.20
N THR A 187 -27.52 31.02 0.95
CA THR A 187 -28.51 32.01 1.42
C THR A 187 -28.22 32.60 2.80
N SER A 188 -27.27 32.07 3.57
CA SER A 188 -26.87 32.61 4.87
C SER A 188 -25.43 32.20 5.27
N LEU A 189 -25.17 32.10 6.58
CA LEU A 189 -23.88 31.83 7.23
C LEU A 189 -23.27 30.46 6.90
N GLY A 190 -21.98 30.30 7.18
CA GLY A 190 -21.23 29.04 7.15
C GLY A 190 -20.51 28.81 5.82
N ASP A 191 -19.55 27.90 5.82
CA ASP A 191 -18.57 27.73 4.75
C ASP A 191 -19.02 26.69 3.71
N GLU A 192 -18.38 26.59 2.55
CA GLU A 192 -18.68 25.46 1.65
C GLU A 192 -18.10 24.20 2.25
N ILE A 193 -16.86 24.32 2.70
CA ILE A 193 -16.06 23.29 3.34
C ILE A 193 -15.42 23.89 4.60
N GLY A 194 -15.93 23.50 5.77
CA GLY A 194 -15.39 23.86 7.08
C GLY A 194 -14.79 22.63 7.76
N MET A 195 -13.51 22.67 8.15
CA MET A 195 -12.89 21.53 8.82
C MET A 195 -12.03 21.95 9.99
N PHE A 196 -12.19 21.21 11.09
CA PHE A 196 -11.37 21.29 12.28
C PHE A 196 -10.51 20.03 12.38
N LEU A 197 -9.20 20.20 12.20
CA LEU A 197 -8.20 19.18 11.87
C LEU A 197 -7.22 18.87 13.02
N GLY A 198 -7.62 19.10 14.27
CA GLY A 198 -6.82 18.65 15.42
C GLY A 198 -7.56 18.62 16.77
N GLY A 199 -6.79 18.46 17.85
CA GLY A 199 -7.32 18.28 19.19
C GLY A 199 -6.33 18.59 20.33
N ASN A 200 -6.88 19.00 21.48
CA ASN A 200 -6.14 19.42 22.68
C ASN A 200 -5.55 18.23 23.49
N ASN A 201 -4.88 17.26 22.85
CA ASN A 201 -4.42 16.03 23.50
C ASN A 201 -2.92 15.75 23.29
N SER A 202 -2.27 15.10 24.27
CA SER A 202 -0.81 14.79 24.22
C SER A 202 -0.44 13.56 23.38
N ASN A 203 -1.40 12.87 22.76
CA ASN A 203 -1.19 11.60 22.07
C ASN A 203 -1.01 11.76 20.55
N GLY A 204 -1.11 12.99 20.05
CA GLY A 204 -1.01 13.36 18.64
C GLY A 204 -2.29 13.15 17.84
N PHE A 205 -2.41 13.84 16.71
CA PHE A 205 -3.53 13.70 15.77
C PHE A 205 -2.97 13.73 14.35
N PHE A 206 -3.49 12.89 13.47
CA PHE A 206 -3.07 12.87 12.08
C PHE A 206 -4.23 13.26 11.17
N ALA A 207 -4.03 14.25 10.31
CA ALA A 207 -4.99 14.65 9.28
C ALA A 207 -4.35 14.61 7.89
N SER A 208 -5.07 14.06 6.91
CA SER A 208 -4.76 14.19 5.49
C SER A 208 -6.01 14.61 4.74
N VAL A 209 -5.94 15.75 4.06
CA VAL A 209 -7.08 16.40 3.43
C VAL A 209 -6.72 16.76 2.00
N LEU A 210 -7.51 16.26 1.05
CA LEU A 210 -7.54 16.74 -0.33
C LEU A 210 -8.87 17.46 -0.58
N ILE A 211 -8.77 18.68 -1.09
CA ILE A 211 -9.90 19.44 -1.63
C ILE A 211 -9.55 19.76 -3.09
N ASP A 212 -10.14 19.04 -4.05
CA ASP A 212 -9.78 19.15 -5.48
C ASP A 212 -10.97 19.35 -6.41
N GLY A 213 -10.85 20.23 -7.40
CA GLY A 213 -11.83 20.35 -8.49
C GLY A 213 -13.23 20.88 -8.08
N ASN A 214 -13.42 21.31 -6.84
CA ASN A 214 -14.71 21.81 -6.37
C ASN A 214 -15.05 23.16 -6.99
N GLN A 215 -16.35 23.40 -7.19
CA GLN A 215 -16.85 24.59 -7.88
C GLN A 215 -17.91 25.29 -7.03
N THR A 216 -17.81 26.60 -6.98
CA THR A 216 -18.86 27.46 -6.42
C THR A 216 -19.53 28.27 -7.52
N ASN A 217 -20.84 28.41 -7.40
CA ASN A 217 -21.70 29.16 -8.30
C ASN A 217 -22.61 30.06 -7.47
N ILE A 218 -22.00 30.97 -6.71
CA ILE A 218 -22.70 31.91 -5.84
C ILE A 218 -22.83 33.25 -6.57
N GLY A 219 -24.03 33.84 -6.54
CA GLY A 219 -24.33 35.06 -7.30
C GLY A 219 -23.94 36.36 -6.62
N SER A 220 -23.67 36.32 -5.31
CA SER A 220 -23.21 37.44 -4.46
C SER A 220 -22.87 36.89 -3.08
N THR A 221 -21.87 37.47 -2.40
CA THR A 221 -21.48 37.03 -1.06
C THR A 221 -22.66 37.17 -0.08
N PRO A 222 -23.09 36.08 0.59
CA PRO A 222 -24.31 36.08 1.40
C PRO A 222 -24.13 36.72 2.78
N SER A 223 -22.92 36.67 3.35
CA SER A 223 -22.59 37.19 4.69
C SER A 223 -21.08 37.23 4.93
N SER A 224 -20.64 38.03 5.92
CA SER A 224 -19.25 38.15 6.38
C SER A 224 -18.73 36.98 7.25
N PHE A 225 -19.35 35.80 7.13
CA PHE A 225 -19.02 34.58 7.89
C PHE A 225 -19.22 33.38 6.97
N ASN A 226 -18.75 33.52 5.73
CA ASN A 226 -18.94 32.55 4.68
C ASN A 226 -17.66 32.49 3.86
N ASP A 227 -16.78 31.58 4.24
CA ASP A 227 -15.53 31.33 3.55
C ASP A 227 -15.74 30.16 2.60
N ALA A 228 -15.09 30.17 1.43
CA ALA A 228 -15.30 29.07 0.51
C ALA A 228 -14.69 27.78 1.10
N ILE A 229 -13.50 27.90 1.68
CA ILE A 229 -12.82 26.82 2.39
C ILE A 229 -12.23 27.39 3.68
N SER A 230 -12.62 26.82 4.82
CA SER A 230 -12.08 27.16 6.14
C SER A 230 -11.51 25.90 6.81
N LEU A 231 -10.21 25.90 7.07
CA LEU A 231 -9.51 24.80 7.71
C LEU A 231 -8.81 25.30 8.97
N ASP A 232 -9.30 24.85 10.10
CA ASP A 232 -8.70 25.07 11.40
C ASP A 232 -7.85 23.86 11.76
N VAL A 233 -6.55 24.03 11.96
CA VAL A 233 -5.58 22.96 12.20
C VAL A 233 -5.11 22.90 13.66
N ASP A 234 -5.90 23.43 14.59
CA ASP A 234 -5.56 23.52 16.01
C ASP A 234 -5.25 22.16 16.68
N GLY A 235 -4.14 22.06 17.40
CA GLY A 235 -3.92 20.95 18.34
C GLY A 235 -2.47 20.69 18.76
N THR A 236 -2.32 19.85 19.79
CA THR A 236 -1.03 19.45 20.34
C THR A 236 -0.54 18.16 19.68
N ASN A 237 0.73 18.14 19.25
CA ASN A 237 1.34 17.05 18.49
C ASN A 237 0.53 16.65 17.23
N THR A 238 -0.10 17.64 16.57
CA THR A 238 -0.87 17.44 15.34
C THR A 238 0.05 17.32 14.13
N THR A 239 -0.20 16.37 13.25
CA THR A 239 0.41 16.31 11.92
C THR A 239 -0.69 16.44 10.89
N ALA A 240 -0.69 17.51 10.09
CA ALA A 240 -1.67 17.75 9.05
C ALA A 240 -1.01 17.85 7.67
N TYR A 241 -1.61 17.16 6.71
CA TYR A 241 -1.30 17.23 5.28
C TYR A 241 -2.51 17.78 4.56
N VAL A 242 -2.40 18.96 3.98
CA VAL A 242 -3.52 19.63 3.31
C VAL A 242 -3.13 19.94 1.89
N ALA A 243 -3.92 19.46 0.92
CA ALA A 243 -3.79 19.82 -0.48
C ALA A 243 -5.12 20.41 -0.96
N ILE A 244 -5.08 21.67 -1.40
CA ILE A 244 -6.21 22.38 -1.99
C ILE A 244 -5.85 22.69 -3.44
N THR A 245 -6.44 21.96 -4.39
CA THR A 245 -5.99 21.99 -5.78
C THR A 245 -7.12 22.19 -6.78
N ASN A 246 -6.87 22.91 -7.86
CA ASN A 246 -7.78 23.03 -9.02
C ASN A 246 -9.23 23.46 -8.71
N ASN A 247 -9.50 24.09 -7.56
CA ASN A 247 -10.85 24.54 -7.19
C ASN A 247 -11.20 25.86 -7.91
N ASN A 248 -12.49 26.08 -8.16
CA ASN A 248 -13.02 27.31 -8.75
C ASN A 248 -14.01 27.99 -7.78
N LEU A 249 -13.53 29.03 -7.10
CA LEU A 249 -14.17 29.65 -5.94
C LEU A 249 -14.60 31.09 -6.28
N ASN A 250 -15.87 31.45 -6.07
CA ASN A 250 -16.41 32.77 -6.37
C ASN A 250 -17.38 33.33 -5.33
N HIS A 251 -17.32 34.64 -5.05
CA HIS A 251 -18.28 35.35 -4.17
C HIS A 251 -18.38 34.80 -2.73
N HIS A 252 -17.30 34.89 -1.98
CA HIS A 252 -17.21 34.56 -0.55
C HIS A 252 -16.64 35.74 0.24
N ASN A 253 -16.71 35.67 1.57
CA ASN A 253 -16.01 36.60 2.45
C ASN A 253 -14.51 36.40 2.24
N ASP A 254 -14.00 35.24 2.65
CA ASP A 254 -12.67 34.77 2.32
C ASP A 254 -12.71 33.63 1.30
N GLY A 255 -11.70 33.56 0.44
CA GLY A 255 -11.56 32.47 -0.51
C GLY A 255 -11.13 31.19 0.19
N MET A 256 -9.97 31.23 0.84
CA MET A 256 -9.41 30.13 1.61
C MET A 256 -8.83 30.65 2.91
N PHE A 257 -9.26 30.10 4.03
CA PHE A 257 -8.83 30.48 5.36
C PHE A 257 -8.21 29.26 6.06
N LEU A 258 -6.93 29.35 6.41
CA LEU A 258 -6.20 28.29 7.11
C LEU A 258 -5.73 28.84 8.45
N ASP A 259 -6.35 28.33 9.51
CA ASP A 259 -6.28 28.88 10.86
C ASP A 259 -5.60 27.94 11.84
N ALA A 260 -4.79 28.52 12.73
CA ALA A 260 -4.15 27.83 13.85
C ALA A 260 -3.97 28.82 15.01
N ASP A 261 -5.07 29.45 15.43
CA ASP A 261 -5.09 30.47 16.48
C ASP A 261 -5.55 29.86 17.83
N SER A 262 -4.70 29.02 18.43
CA SER A 262 -5.02 28.40 19.73
C SER A 262 -3.86 28.23 20.71
N THR A 263 -4.25 28.12 21.98
CA THR A 263 -3.34 28.02 23.14
C THR A 263 -2.54 26.71 23.26
N PHE A 264 -2.62 25.78 22.29
CA PHE A 264 -2.14 24.39 22.42
C PHE A 264 -1.45 23.82 21.17
N ILE A 265 -0.77 24.65 20.38
CA ILE A 265 -0.26 24.23 19.07
C ILE A 265 1.15 23.67 19.19
N SER A 266 1.30 22.41 18.78
CA SER A 266 2.61 21.83 18.44
C SER A 266 2.40 20.78 17.36
N GLY A 267 3.30 20.69 16.38
CA GLY A 267 2.99 19.83 15.24
C GLY A 267 3.76 20.10 13.95
N LEU A 268 3.39 19.34 12.92
CA LEU A 268 3.90 19.46 11.56
C LEU A 268 2.74 19.66 10.59
N TYR A 269 2.74 20.78 9.88
CA TYR A 269 1.71 21.18 8.93
C TYR A 269 2.34 21.29 7.54
N ASN A 270 1.93 20.44 6.62
CA ASN A 270 2.36 20.49 5.22
C ASN A 270 1.17 20.88 4.37
N VAL A 271 1.26 22.04 3.71
CA VAL A 271 0.15 22.65 2.98
C VAL A 271 0.56 22.88 1.53
N LEU A 272 -0.24 22.38 0.60
CA LEU A 272 -0.15 22.64 -0.83
C LEU A 272 -1.43 23.35 -1.28
N ILE A 273 -1.28 24.53 -1.89
CA ILE A 273 -2.38 25.24 -2.55
C ILE A 273 -1.97 25.48 -4.01
N ASP A 274 -2.49 24.68 -4.94
CA ASP A 274 -2.05 24.68 -6.34
C ASP A 274 -3.17 24.78 -7.38
N GLY A 275 -2.98 25.61 -8.39
CA GLY A 275 -3.85 25.64 -9.58
C GLY A 275 -5.29 26.12 -9.34
N ASN A 276 -5.60 26.72 -8.18
CA ASN A 276 -6.95 27.19 -7.87
C ASN A 276 -7.28 28.51 -8.58
N THR A 277 -8.56 28.72 -8.88
CA THR A 277 -9.11 29.99 -9.40
C THR A 277 -10.04 30.59 -8.36
N LEU A 278 -9.74 31.81 -7.91
CA LEU A 278 -10.57 32.58 -6.98
C LEU A 278 -10.99 33.88 -7.65
N ASP A 279 -12.28 34.20 -7.62
CA ASP A 279 -12.82 35.37 -8.32
C ASP A 279 -13.88 36.10 -7.48
N ASN A 280 -13.85 37.44 -7.46
CA ASN A 280 -14.84 38.25 -6.72
C ASN A 280 -14.95 37.89 -5.22
N ILE A 281 -13.81 37.84 -4.53
CA ILE A 281 -13.75 37.62 -3.07
C ILE A 281 -13.84 38.97 -2.34
N GLU A 282 -14.59 39.05 -1.23
CA GLU A 282 -14.86 40.32 -0.54
C GLU A 282 -13.71 40.78 0.37
N GLU A 283 -12.99 39.85 1.01
CA GLU A 283 -11.84 40.08 1.89
C GLU A 283 -10.56 39.40 1.34
N GLU A 284 -10.01 38.38 2.03
CA GLU A 284 -8.76 37.69 1.68
C GLU A 284 -8.99 36.62 0.60
N GLY A 285 -8.11 36.57 -0.39
CA GLY A 285 -8.12 35.45 -1.34
C GLY A 285 -7.67 34.16 -0.66
N ILE A 286 -6.41 34.14 -0.19
CA ILE A 286 -5.84 33.04 0.59
C ILE A 286 -5.24 33.63 1.87
N HIS A 287 -5.67 33.16 3.03
CA HIS A 287 -5.22 33.61 4.34
C HIS A 287 -4.64 32.45 5.14
N LEU A 288 -3.43 32.65 5.66
CA LEU A 288 -2.73 31.71 6.54
C LEU A 288 -2.44 32.37 7.90
N ARG A 289 -2.81 31.71 8.98
CA ARG A 289 -2.55 32.13 10.37
C ARG A 289 -1.82 31.04 11.17
N PRO A 290 -0.47 30.93 11.07
CA PRO A 290 0.29 29.90 11.76
C PRO A 290 0.72 30.36 13.16
N PHE A 291 -0.23 30.60 14.06
CA PHE A 291 0.06 31.07 15.42
C PHE A 291 0.45 29.92 16.36
N SER A 292 1.06 30.24 17.51
CA SER A 292 1.41 29.23 18.53
C SER A 292 1.72 29.86 19.90
N ASP A 293 0.76 29.93 20.82
CA ASP A 293 0.96 30.58 22.13
C ASP A 293 1.79 29.76 23.15
N VAL A 294 2.36 28.61 22.75
CA VAL A 294 3.03 27.64 23.64
C VAL A 294 4.56 27.71 23.54
N ALA A 295 5.19 28.21 24.60
CA ALA A 295 6.65 28.23 24.70
C ALA A 295 7.26 26.81 24.86
N GLY A 296 8.18 26.43 23.97
CA GLY A 296 9.02 25.23 24.08
C GLY A 296 8.58 23.99 23.30
N ASP A 297 7.57 24.09 22.44
CA ASP A 297 7.08 22.99 21.58
C ASP A 297 6.69 23.50 20.18
N PRO A 298 7.67 23.78 19.30
CA PRO A 298 7.41 24.60 18.12
C PRO A 298 6.63 23.90 17.02
N ALA A 299 5.64 24.59 16.45
CA ALA A 299 4.97 24.18 15.22
C ALA A 299 5.89 24.35 14.00
N VAL A 300 5.85 23.40 13.06
CA VAL A 300 6.56 23.49 11.78
C VAL A 300 5.55 23.55 10.64
N TRP A 301 5.60 24.60 9.85
CA TRP A 301 4.77 24.81 8.66
C TRP A 301 5.62 24.73 7.41
N ASN A 302 5.28 23.83 6.50
CA ASN A 302 5.84 23.74 5.16
C ASN A 302 4.72 24.02 4.15
N VAL A 303 4.77 25.18 3.51
CA VAL A 303 3.66 25.69 2.70
C VAL A 303 4.15 25.98 1.28
N LEU A 304 3.47 25.40 0.28
CA LEU A 304 3.66 25.70 -1.13
C LEU A 304 2.35 26.25 -1.70
N ILE A 305 2.35 27.52 -2.09
CA ILE A 305 1.24 28.16 -2.80
C ILE A 305 1.74 28.45 -4.20
N THR A 306 1.21 27.79 -5.22
CA THR A 306 1.69 27.94 -6.60
C THR A 306 0.57 27.79 -7.63
N GLY A 307 0.79 28.23 -8.87
CA GLY A 307 -0.17 28.03 -9.97
C GLY A 307 -1.55 28.69 -9.83
N ASN A 308 -1.85 29.40 -8.73
CA ASN A 308 -3.18 29.94 -8.46
C ASN A 308 -3.45 31.22 -9.26
N THR A 309 -4.71 31.44 -9.63
CA THR A 309 -5.21 32.66 -10.28
C THR A 309 -6.27 33.33 -9.39
N LEU A 310 -5.94 34.49 -8.86
CA LEU A 310 -6.81 35.28 -7.99
C LEU A 310 -7.21 36.56 -8.74
N THR A 311 -8.51 36.76 -8.98
CA THR A 311 -9.05 37.93 -9.69
C THR A 311 -10.11 38.67 -8.89
N ASP A 312 -10.12 40.00 -8.99
CA ASP A 312 -11.07 40.88 -8.31
C ASP A 312 -11.18 40.61 -6.79
N ILE A 313 -10.05 40.35 -6.14
CA ILE A 313 -9.96 40.16 -4.67
C ILE A 313 -10.13 41.50 -3.93
N ASN A 314 -10.70 41.44 -2.72
CA ASN A 314 -11.07 42.57 -1.88
C ASN A 314 -12.08 43.50 -2.60
N SER A 315 -13.20 42.91 -2.98
CA SER A 315 -14.25 43.61 -3.74
C SER A 315 -15.08 44.61 -2.91
N ASP A 316 -15.06 44.56 -1.56
CA ASP A 316 -15.85 45.44 -0.67
C ASP A 316 -15.08 46.59 0.04
N LEU A 317 -13.77 46.78 -0.17
CA LEU A 317 -13.01 47.97 0.28
C LEU A 317 -12.97 48.26 1.79
N SER A 318 -13.59 47.44 2.65
CA SER A 318 -13.76 47.74 4.07
C SER A 318 -12.62 47.25 4.96
N THR A 319 -11.81 46.30 4.50
CA THR A 319 -10.78 45.63 5.31
C THR A 319 -9.37 45.77 4.72
N GLY A 320 -8.36 45.74 5.59
CA GLY A 320 -6.94 46.03 5.28
C GLY A 320 -6.21 44.88 4.57
N HIS A 321 -6.94 43.90 4.08
CA HIS A 321 -6.44 42.56 3.77
C HIS A 321 -5.92 42.40 2.34
N GLY A 322 -5.04 41.42 2.14
CA GLY A 322 -4.30 41.12 0.92
C GLY A 322 -4.92 40.05 0.03
N GLY A 323 -4.37 39.90 -1.18
CA GLY A 323 -4.76 38.80 -2.09
C GLY A 323 -4.32 37.44 -1.55
N ILE A 324 -3.04 37.33 -1.21
CA ILE A 324 -2.48 36.24 -0.40
C ILE A 324 -1.92 36.89 0.88
N GLU A 325 -2.45 36.48 2.02
CA GLU A 325 -2.15 37.01 3.34
C GLU A 325 -1.56 35.93 4.25
N ILE A 326 -0.45 36.26 4.89
CA ILE A 326 0.15 35.46 5.96
C ILE A 326 0.21 36.36 7.18
N GLU A 327 -0.68 36.10 8.12
CA GLU A 327 -0.71 36.79 9.41
C GLU A 327 0.18 36.02 10.37
N VAL A 328 1.09 36.68 11.09
CA VAL A 328 1.85 36.04 12.17
C VAL A 328 1.65 36.79 13.49
N ASP A 329 1.40 36.04 14.57
CA ASP A 329 1.12 36.61 15.89
C ASP A 329 2.38 37.12 16.59
N ASN A 330 2.18 38.02 17.56
CA ASN A 330 3.17 38.87 18.21
C ASN A 330 3.30 38.61 19.71
N ASP A 331 2.82 37.45 20.18
CA ASP A 331 2.87 37.11 21.59
C ASP A 331 4.27 36.58 21.97
N SER A 332 4.72 36.92 23.19
CA SER A 332 6.11 36.70 23.60
C SER A 332 6.51 35.23 23.80
N ASN A 333 5.59 34.30 23.55
CA ASN A 333 5.73 32.87 23.78
C ASN A 333 5.80 32.05 22.49
N ASP A 334 5.72 32.68 21.33
CA ASP A 334 5.53 31.96 20.07
C ASP A 334 6.85 31.35 19.59
N GLU A 335 6.82 30.04 19.33
CA GLU A 335 7.92 29.29 18.74
C GLU A 335 7.38 28.51 17.54
N TYR A 336 7.69 28.93 16.32
CA TYR A 336 7.34 28.18 15.12
C TYR A 336 8.41 28.32 14.04
N THR A 337 8.45 27.34 13.13
CA THR A 337 9.25 27.38 11.90
C THR A 337 8.30 27.44 10.71
N LEU A 338 8.38 28.51 9.93
CA LEU A 338 7.57 28.68 8.72
C LEU A 338 8.48 28.63 7.48
N ASN A 339 8.30 27.59 6.66
CA ASN A 339 8.93 27.44 5.34
C ASN A 339 7.86 27.67 4.28
N ILE A 340 7.94 28.74 3.50
CA ILE A 340 6.92 29.09 2.51
C ILE A 340 7.51 29.37 1.13
N ASP A 341 6.86 28.83 0.10
CA ASP A 341 7.10 29.14 -1.32
C ASP A 341 5.80 29.67 -1.93
N LEU A 342 5.88 30.87 -2.53
CA LEU A 342 4.75 31.58 -3.14
C LEU A 342 4.91 31.77 -4.66
N ASN A 343 5.81 31.03 -5.29
CA ASN A 343 6.15 31.18 -6.70
C ASN A 343 5.00 30.75 -7.62
N GLY A 344 4.86 31.43 -8.78
CA GLY A 344 3.97 30.98 -9.85
C GLY A 344 2.50 31.35 -9.72
N ASN A 345 2.12 32.16 -8.73
CA ASN A 345 0.74 32.68 -8.58
C ASN A 345 0.51 33.96 -9.41
N ASN A 346 -0.73 34.18 -9.84
CA ASN A 346 -1.19 35.35 -10.55
C ASN A 346 -2.30 36.05 -9.76
N VAL A 347 -2.00 37.20 -9.15
CA VAL A 347 -2.91 37.90 -8.23
C VAL A 347 -3.28 39.28 -8.78
N SER A 348 -4.57 39.49 -9.01
CA SER A 348 -5.18 40.75 -9.44
C SER A 348 -6.18 41.21 -8.40
N MET A 349 -5.84 42.28 -7.68
CA MET A 349 -6.75 42.94 -6.74
C MET A 349 -7.84 43.70 -7.49
N ALA A 350 -9.01 43.90 -6.86
CA ALA A 350 -10.05 44.77 -7.39
C ALA A 350 -9.50 46.19 -7.62
N SER A 351 -9.88 46.83 -8.72
CA SER A 351 -9.33 48.15 -9.14
C SER A 351 -9.49 49.29 -8.12
N THR A 352 -10.36 49.09 -7.13
CA THR A 352 -10.67 50.02 -6.06
C THR A 352 -9.93 49.71 -4.76
N SER A 353 -9.30 48.53 -4.63
CA SER A 353 -8.63 48.06 -3.41
C SER A 353 -7.39 48.90 -3.09
N PRO A 354 -7.23 49.38 -1.83
CA PRO A 354 -6.04 50.10 -1.39
C PRO A 354 -4.85 49.18 -1.03
N ASN A 355 -5.04 47.86 -1.04
CA ASN A 355 -4.12 46.90 -0.41
C ASN A 355 -3.20 46.18 -1.41
N SER A 356 -2.24 45.46 -0.84
CA SER A 356 -1.18 44.77 -1.57
C SER A 356 -1.64 43.39 -2.07
N SER A 357 -1.10 42.93 -3.21
CA SER A 357 -1.37 41.57 -3.71
C SER A 357 -0.87 40.50 -2.74
N TYR A 358 0.18 40.83 -1.98
CA TYR A 358 0.74 39.99 -0.93
C TYR A 358 0.90 40.83 0.33
N VAL A 359 0.37 40.33 1.45
CA VAL A 359 0.55 40.90 2.78
C VAL A 359 1.21 39.84 3.66
N ILE A 360 2.32 40.22 4.29
CA ILE A 360 2.95 39.46 5.37
C ILE A 360 2.98 40.41 6.55
N ASP A 361 2.06 40.25 7.49
CA ASP A 361 1.97 41.07 8.69
C ASP A 361 2.77 40.41 9.82
N ALA A 362 4.00 40.92 10.05
CA ALA A 362 4.87 40.49 11.13
C ALA A 362 5.08 41.63 12.13
N ASN A 363 4.04 42.00 12.87
CA ASN A 363 4.08 43.08 13.86
C ASN A 363 4.91 42.76 15.14
N SER A 364 6.12 42.20 15.01
CA SER A 364 6.86 41.61 16.13
C SER A 364 7.39 42.67 17.11
N THR A 365 7.06 42.52 18.41
CA THR A 365 7.68 43.33 19.48
C THR A 365 8.35 42.48 20.59
N GLY A 366 8.30 41.14 20.45
CA GLY A 366 8.86 40.14 21.38
C GLY A 366 10.33 39.79 21.13
N THR A 367 10.98 39.11 22.09
CA THR A 367 12.43 38.80 22.07
C THR A 367 12.78 37.32 21.90
N ASN A 368 11.81 36.47 21.52
CA ASN A 368 12.02 35.05 21.17
C ASN A 368 11.66 34.91 19.70
N ASP A 369 12.66 34.73 18.84
CA ASP A 369 12.53 34.88 17.39
C ASP A 369 11.91 33.63 16.74
N ALA A 370 10.72 33.77 16.15
CA ALA A 370 10.22 32.85 15.12
C ALA A 370 11.14 32.91 13.89
N ILE A 371 11.47 31.76 13.30
CA ILE A 371 12.33 31.69 12.11
C ILE A 371 11.43 31.40 10.89
N ALA A 372 11.14 32.44 10.10
CA ALA A 372 10.48 32.31 8.82
C ALA A 372 11.50 32.28 7.67
N ASN A 373 11.54 31.18 6.93
CA ASN A 373 12.27 31.06 5.67
C ASN A 373 11.27 31.24 4.51
N ILE A 374 11.38 32.35 3.80
CA ILE A 374 10.46 32.72 2.71
C ILE A 374 11.23 32.78 1.40
N GLU A 375 10.89 31.90 0.44
CA GLU A 375 11.42 31.92 -0.92
C GLU A 375 10.37 32.51 -1.88
N ARG A 376 10.75 33.50 -2.70
CA ARG A 376 9.82 34.16 -3.64
C ARG A 376 10.50 34.76 -4.87
N ASP A 377 9.89 34.53 -6.03
CA ASP A 377 10.12 35.12 -7.33
C ASP A 377 8.80 35.77 -7.80
N ILE A 378 8.78 37.10 -7.87
CA ILE A 378 7.56 37.85 -8.18
C ILE A 378 7.37 37.88 -9.70
N ALA A 379 6.33 37.22 -10.20
CA ALA A 379 5.94 37.33 -11.60
C ALA A 379 5.58 38.78 -11.99
N THR A 380 5.98 39.22 -13.19
CA THR A 380 5.81 40.60 -13.70
C THR A 380 4.37 41.03 -13.98
N ASN A 381 3.39 40.16 -13.70
CA ASN A 381 1.97 40.33 -14.06
C ASN A 381 1.07 40.73 -12.88
N ASN A 382 1.59 40.80 -11.66
CA ASN A 382 0.82 41.17 -10.47
C ASN A 382 0.52 42.68 -10.45
N THR A 383 -0.74 43.05 -10.22
CA THR A 383 -1.19 44.45 -10.13
C THR A 383 -1.39 44.85 -8.66
N GLY A 384 -0.30 44.88 -7.89
CA GLY A 384 -0.31 45.34 -6.49
C GLY A 384 1.10 45.44 -5.89
N SER A 385 1.26 46.24 -4.83
CA SER A 385 2.51 46.30 -4.06
C SER A 385 2.67 45.06 -3.19
N VAL A 386 3.87 44.89 -2.63
CA VAL A 386 4.14 43.92 -1.56
C VAL A 386 4.38 44.74 -0.31
N THR A 387 3.61 44.47 0.75
CA THR A 387 3.84 45.07 2.07
C THR A 387 4.43 44.00 2.98
N ILE A 388 5.56 44.33 3.61
CA ILE A 388 6.14 43.57 4.72
C ILE A 388 6.22 44.57 5.87
N ASP A 389 5.48 44.34 6.94
CA ASP A 389 5.66 45.11 8.18
C ASP A 389 6.68 44.36 9.07
N ASP A 390 7.75 45.06 9.48
CA ASP A 390 8.94 44.64 10.26
C ASP A 390 10.09 43.85 9.56
N PRO A 391 11.39 44.28 9.68
CA PRO A 391 12.51 43.65 8.98
C PRO A 391 13.45 42.79 9.87
N GLN A 392 13.01 42.24 11.00
CA GLN A 392 13.88 41.34 11.80
C GLN A 392 13.88 39.91 11.22
N THR A 393 14.90 39.63 10.41
CA THR A 393 15.39 38.29 10.00
C THR A 393 14.62 37.51 8.93
N ILE A 394 14.31 38.15 7.79
CA ILE A 394 14.18 37.41 6.52
C ILE A 394 15.57 36.92 6.12
N VAL A 395 15.85 35.63 6.29
CA VAL A 395 16.99 34.98 5.64
C VAL A 395 16.59 34.71 4.19
N THR A 396 16.90 35.63 3.28
CA THR A 396 16.92 35.27 1.86
C THR A 396 17.97 34.19 1.67
N MET A 397 17.51 32.96 1.39
CA MET A 397 18.40 31.84 1.11
C MET A 397 19.26 32.18 -0.12
N PRO A 398 20.59 32.00 -0.05
CA PRO A 398 21.40 31.99 -1.27
C PRO A 398 20.85 30.88 -2.17
N SER A 399 20.74 31.13 -3.47
CA SER A 399 20.36 30.13 -4.50
C SER A 399 21.08 28.75 -4.44
N ALA A 400 22.13 28.63 -3.65
CA ALA A 400 22.87 27.38 -3.39
C ALA A 400 22.35 26.56 -2.18
N ASN A 401 21.50 27.17 -1.35
CA ASN A 401 20.77 26.56 -0.23
C ASN A 401 19.25 26.68 -0.42
N ALA A 402 18.78 27.13 -1.60
CA ALA A 402 17.40 26.89 -2.02
C ALA A 402 17.06 25.43 -1.69
N VAL A 403 15.80 25.12 -1.35
CA VAL A 403 15.34 23.74 -1.32
C VAL A 403 15.61 23.20 -2.74
N THR A 404 16.76 22.57 -2.96
CA THR A 404 17.22 22.21 -4.30
C THR A 404 16.36 21.04 -4.75
N ASN A 405 15.28 21.38 -5.44
CA ASN A 405 14.70 20.64 -6.56
C ASN A 405 14.49 19.13 -6.30
N SER A 406 13.38 18.73 -5.68
CA SER A 406 12.63 17.49 -6.03
C SER A 406 11.39 17.19 -5.16
N ASN A 407 10.71 18.14 -4.52
CA ASN A 407 9.49 17.81 -3.76
C ASN A 407 8.31 17.54 -4.72
N GLU A 408 8.44 16.48 -5.50
CA GLU A 408 7.42 15.97 -6.39
C GLU A 408 6.23 15.51 -5.53
N VAL A 409 5.06 15.97 -5.91
CA VAL A 409 3.77 15.57 -5.33
C VAL A 409 3.10 14.67 -6.35
N ARG A 410 2.68 13.46 -5.94
CA ARG A 410 2.06 12.46 -6.81
C ARG A 410 0.83 11.87 -6.15
N THR A 411 -0.11 11.35 -6.94
CA THR A 411 -1.15 10.46 -6.42
C THR A 411 -0.59 9.04 -6.35
N ILE A 412 -0.90 8.33 -5.26
CA ILE A 412 -0.74 6.87 -5.18
C ILE A 412 -2.15 6.29 -5.23
N SER A 413 -2.51 5.65 -6.33
CA SER A 413 -3.83 5.04 -6.54
C SER A 413 -3.69 3.55 -6.84
N GLY A 414 -4.82 2.87 -6.98
CA GLY A 414 -4.87 1.54 -7.54
C GLY A 414 -6.23 0.90 -7.36
N PHE A 415 -6.27 -0.40 -7.61
CA PHE A 415 -7.44 -1.23 -7.76
C PHE A 415 -7.26 -2.53 -6.98
N VAL A 416 -8.19 -2.80 -6.05
CA VAL A 416 -8.25 -4.08 -5.36
C VAL A 416 -9.34 -4.92 -6.00
N PHE A 417 -9.01 -6.15 -6.38
CA PHE A 417 -9.87 -6.98 -7.22
C PHE A 417 -10.05 -8.40 -6.71
N ASN A 418 -11.18 -9.00 -7.08
CA ASN A 418 -11.55 -10.36 -6.70
C ASN A 418 -10.88 -11.34 -7.65
N ASP A 419 -9.68 -11.75 -7.26
CA ASP A 419 -8.91 -12.76 -7.94
C ASP A 419 -9.40 -14.16 -7.55
N SER A 420 -10.40 -14.61 -8.29
CA SER A 420 -11.06 -15.89 -8.05
C SER A 420 -10.26 -17.08 -8.57
N ASN A 421 -9.33 -16.86 -9.51
CA ASN A 421 -8.53 -17.90 -10.13
C ASN A 421 -7.10 -17.98 -9.54
N GLY A 422 -6.70 -16.97 -8.76
CA GLY A 422 -5.42 -16.86 -8.07
C GLY A 422 -4.24 -16.51 -8.97
N ASP A 423 -4.48 -16.02 -10.19
CA ASP A 423 -3.44 -15.81 -11.21
C ASP A 423 -2.79 -14.42 -11.16
N GLY A 424 -3.28 -13.52 -10.29
CA GLY A 424 -2.73 -12.18 -10.11
C GLY A 424 -3.14 -11.17 -11.18
N SER A 425 -4.03 -11.52 -12.12
CA SER A 425 -4.43 -10.66 -13.25
C SER A 425 -5.85 -10.13 -13.13
N GLN A 426 -6.03 -8.82 -13.34
CA GLN A 426 -7.33 -8.13 -13.28
C GLN A 426 -8.31 -8.49 -14.41
N SER A 427 -7.92 -9.35 -15.36
CA SER A 427 -8.60 -9.52 -16.64
C SER A 427 -10.04 -10.08 -16.51
N GLY A 428 -11.00 -9.16 -16.49
CA GLY A 428 -12.43 -9.47 -16.36
C GLY A 428 -12.88 -9.70 -14.91
N GLU A 429 -12.04 -9.34 -13.94
CA GLU A 429 -12.31 -9.49 -12.52
C GLU A 429 -13.02 -8.25 -11.96
N ALA A 430 -13.88 -8.48 -10.97
CA ALA A 430 -14.63 -7.41 -10.33
C ALA A 430 -13.81 -6.81 -9.19
N GLY A 431 -13.90 -5.51 -8.97
CA GLY A 431 -13.26 -4.89 -7.83
C GLY A 431 -13.87 -5.29 -6.49
N VAL A 432 -13.07 -5.14 -5.43
CA VAL A 432 -13.44 -5.46 -4.06
C VAL A 432 -13.52 -4.16 -3.27
N GLY A 433 -14.75 -3.73 -2.98
CA GLY A 433 -14.99 -2.56 -2.15
C GLY A 433 -14.83 -2.80 -0.65
N GLY A 434 -14.56 -1.72 0.08
CA GLY A 434 -14.46 -1.73 1.55
C GLY A 434 -13.17 -2.36 2.09
N VAL A 435 -12.11 -2.47 1.29
CA VAL A 435 -10.79 -2.92 1.72
C VAL A 435 -10.02 -1.73 2.28
N LEU A 436 -9.55 -1.83 3.53
CA LEU A 436 -8.71 -0.80 4.14
C LEU A 436 -7.31 -0.84 3.50
N VAL A 437 -6.87 0.26 2.93
CA VAL A 437 -5.51 0.47 2.41
C VAL A 437 -4.81 1.50 3.27
N THR A 438 -3.56 1.25 3.66
CA THR A 438 -2.77 2.15 4.51
C THR A 438 -1.46 2.53 3.83
N LEU A 439 -0.97 3.75 4.06
CA LEU A 439 0.31 4.24 3.55
C LEU A 439 1.13 4.78 4.72
N THR A 440 2.31 4.20 4.96
CA THR A 440 3.19 4.61 6.06
C THR A 440 4.60 4.93 5.59
N GLY A 441 5.31 5.78 6.31
CA GLY A 441 6.74 6.04 6.11
C GLY A 441 7.13 7.46 6.46
N THR A 442 8.11 8.03 5.76
CA THR A 442 8.66 9.35 6.09
C THR A 442 8.93 10.14 4.81
N GLN A 443 8.50 11.40 4.77
CA GLN A 443 8.71 12.28 3.62
C GLN A 443 10.17 12.71 3.45
N ALA A 444 10.54 13.13 2.25
CA ALA A 444 11.85 13.70 1.94
C ALA A 444 12.13 15.00 2.73
N ILE A 445 11.09 15.81 2.97
CA ILE A 445 11.15 17.04 3.78
C ILE A 445 11.13 16.78 5.30
N GLY A 446 11.10 15.50 5.72
CA GLY A 446 10.86 15.11 7.12
C GLY A 446 9.38 14.99 7.46
N GLY A 447 9.07 14.35 8.59
CA GLY A 447 7.68 14.05 8.99
C GLY A 447 7.23 12.64 8.62
N THR A 448 6.45 12.03 9.51
CA THR A 448 5.87 10.70 9.32
C THR A 448 4.59 10.79 8.50
N VAL A 449 4.42 9.84 7.57
CA VAL A 449 3.18 9.59 6.83
C VAL A 449 2.51 8.37 7.45
N SER A 450 1.20 8.48 7.69
CA SER A 450 0.35 7.39 8.23
C SER A 450 -1.09 7.59 7.72
N LEU A 451 -1.28 7.45 6.40
CA LEU A 451 -2.57 7.60 5.73
C LEU A 451 -3.35 6.30 5.72
N SER A 452 -4.67 6.40 5.60
CA SER A 452 -5.55 5.23 5.40
C SER A 452 -6.78 5.62 4.60
N THR A 453 -7.21 4.77 3.68
CA THR A 453 -8.45 4.93 2.89
C THR A 453 -9.10 3.57 2.65
N PHE A 454 -10.39 3.52 2.33
CA PHE A 454 -11.08 2.33 1.87
C PHE A 454 -11.23 2.32 0.35
N THR A 455 -11.17 1.13 -0.25
CA THR A 455 -11.57 0.97 -1.65
C THR A 455 -13.05 1.30 -1.83
N ASP A 456 -13.37 2.00 -2.91
CA ASP A 456 -14.75 2.29 -3.31
C ASP A 456 -15.51 1.02 -3.73
N ILE A 457 -16.80 1.14 -4.04
CA ILE A 457 -17.63 -0.02 -4.46
C ILE A 457 -17.09 -0.75 -5.70
N ASN A 458 -16.28 -0.07 -6.51
CA ASN A 458 -15.67 -0.63 -7.70
C ASN A 458 -14.26 -1.18 -7.41
N GLY A 459 -13.72 -1.08 -6.21
CA GLY A 459 -12.37 -1.54 -5.85
C GLY A 459 -11.27 -0.48 -5.95
N ASN A 460 -11.57 0.75 -6.38
CA ASN A 460 -10.55 1.79 -6.54
C ASN A 460 -10.19 2.45 -5.19
N PHE A 461 -8.93 2.82 -5.01
CA PHE A 461 -8.49 3.69 -3.92
C PHE A 461 -7.50 4.74 -4.42
N ALA A 462 -7.33 5.84 -3.67
CA ALA A 462 -6.15 6.68 -3.86
C ALA A 462 -5.78 7.51 -2.62
N PHE A 463 -4.48 7.77 -2.51
CA PHE A 463 -3.85 8.80 -1.69
C PHE A 463 -3.40 9.93 -2.62
N PRO A 464 -4.22 10.97 -2.80
CA PRO A 464 -3.85 12.09 -3.63
C PRO A 464 -2.79 12.96 -2.95
N SER A 465 -2.03 13.67 -3.77
CA SER A 465 -1.13 14.74 -3.32
C SER A 465 -0.09 14.31 -2.26
N VAL A 466 0.48 13.11 -2.42
CA VAL A 466 1.52 12.58 -1.55
C VAL A 466 2.87 13.17 -1.93
N ILE A 467 3.52 13.82 -0.97
CA ILE A 467 4.87 14.38 -1.11
C ILE A 467 5.90 13.24 -1.25
N GLN A 468 6.97 13.45 -2.01
CA GLN A 468 8.05 12.49 -2.19
C GLN A 468 8.55 11.85 -0.86
N PRO A 469 8.71 10.50 -0.79
CA PRO A 469 9.29 9.83 0.37
C PRO A 469 10.79 10.10 0.49
N ASN A 470 11.34 9.91 1.69
CA ASN A 470 12.78 9.88 1.88
C ASN A 470 13.41 8.63 1.21
N GLY A 471 14.73 8.47 1.34
CA GLY A 471 15.46 7.36 0.71
C GLY A 471 15.01 5.94 1.09
N SER A 472 14.10 5.76 2.06
CA SER A 472 13.52 4.47 2.45
C SER A 472 12.20 4.14 1.72
N GLY A 473 11.59 5.10 1.01
CA GLY A 473 10.27 4.92 0.39
C GLY A 473 9.09 5.01 1.37
N TYR A 474 7.88 4.81 0.87
CA TYR A 474 6.69 4.50 1.68
C TYR A 474 6.36 3.01 1.62
N THR A 475 5.63 2.52 2.60
CA THR A 475 5.02 1.19 2.62
C THR A 475 3.52 1.35 2.48
N LEU A 476 2.98 0.91 1.33
CA LEU A 476 1.55 0.73 1.14
C LEU A 476 1.18 -0.67 1.63
N THR A 477 0.11 -0.79 2.41
CA THR A 477 -0.42 -2.08 2.86
C THR A 477 -1.90 -2.17 2.51
N VAL A 478 -2.26 -3.13 1.66
CA VAL A 478 -3.65 -3.49 1.38
C VAL A 478 -4.11 -4.49 2.44
N GLY A 479 -5.18 -4.18 3.15
CA GLY A 479 -5.78 -5.07 4.13
C GLY A 479 -6.52 -6.24 3.50
N THR A 480 -7.09 -7.10 4.35
CA THR A 480 -8.05 -8.13 3.93
C THR A 480 -9.43 -7.80 4.47
N THR A 481 -10.45 -8.46 3.91
CA THR A 481 -11.79 -8.43 4.48
C THR A 481 -12.16 -9.82 4.98
N SER A 482 -13.24 -9.93 5.76
CA SER A 482 -13.78 -11.25 6.13
C SER A 482 -14.24 -12.07 4.90
N ALA A 483 -14.45 -11.41 3.76
CA ALA A 483 -14.84 -12.02 2.49
C ALA A 483 -13.63 -12.51 1.68
N PHE A 484 -12.57 -11.71 1.66
CA PHE A 484 -11.38 -11.89 0.85
C PHE A 484 -10.16 -11.85 1.78
N GLY A 485 -9.80 -13.02 2.29
CA GLY A 485 -8.82 -13.21 3.37
C GLY A 485 -7.42 -13.57 2.90
N PHE A 486 -7.21 -13.69 1.59
CA PHE A 486 -5.97 -14.18 1.00
C PHE A 486 -5.52 -13.24 -0.12
N TYR A 487 -4.26 -12.82 -0.09
CA TYR A 487 -3.61 -12.16 -1.22
C TYR A 487 -3.27 -13.21 -2.29
N THR A 488 -3.35 -12.83 -3.55
CA THR A 488 -2.99 -13.70 -4.67
C THR A 488 -1.60 -13.39 -5.21
N LEU A 489 -1.19 -14.08 -6.27
CA LEU A 489 0.17 -13.98 -6.80
C LEU A 489 0.46 -12.55 -7.27
N GLN A 490 1.66 -12.08 -6.98
CA GLN A 490 2.22 -10.90 -7.65
C GLN A 490 2.60 -11.31 -9.07
N ASP A 491 2.03 -10.66 -10.09
CA ASP A 491 2.60 -10.72 -11.44
C ASP A 491 3.56 -9.55 -11.59
N SER A 492 4.61 -9.73 -12.38
CA SER A 492 5.77 -8.81 -12.43
C SER A 492 5.97 -8.20 -13.81
N VAL A 493 4.93 -8.25 -14.66
CA VAL A 493 4.94 -7.49 -15.92
C VAL A 493 4.85 -5.99 -15.63
N GLY A 494 4.36 -5.61 -14.45
CA GLY A 494 4.37 -4.23 -13.94
C GLY A 494 3.53 -3.32 -14.82
N ASP A 495 2.38 -3.84 -15.27
CA ASP A 495 1.37 -3.07 -15.98
C ASP A 495 0.20 -2.74 -15.03
N ALA A 496 -0.69 -1.85 -15.45
CA ALA A 496 -1.78 -1.34 -14.60
C ALA A 496 -2.92 -2.37 -14.39
N LEU A 497 -2.66 -3.67 -14.60
CA LEU A 497 -3.68 -4.72 -14.67
C LEU A 497 -3.26 -6.02 -13.94
N ASP A 498 -2.23 -5.99 -13.11
CA ASP A 498 -1.83 -7.11 -12.26
C ASP A 498 -1.88 -6.76 -10.76
N SER A 499 -1.48 -7.69 -9.88
CA SER A 499 -1.37 -7.47 -8.44
C SER A 499 0.07 -7.10 -8.10
N ASP A 500 0.27 -5.94 -7.48
CA ASP A 500 1.58 -5.44 -7.06
C ASP A 500 2.00 -5.90 -5.66
N VAL A 501 1.04 -6.28 -4.82
CA VAL A 501 1.28 -6.52 -3.40
C VAL A 501 1.90 -7.89 -3.11
N ASP A 502 2.76 -7.94 -2.09
CA ASP A 502 3.34 -9.17 -1.59
C ASP A 502 2.26 -10.13 -1.06
N GLN A 503 2.21 -11.34 -1.62
CA GLN A 503 1.23 -12.38 -1.31
C GLN A 503 1.16 -12.81 0.18
N THR A 504 2.18 -12.50 0.98
CA THR A 504 2.27 -12.91 2.39
C THR A 504 1.73 -11.87 3.35
N ASN A 505 1.77 -10.59 2.97
CA ASN A 505 1.54 -9.49 3.89
C ASN A 505 0.76 -8.30 3.28
N GLY A 506 0.45 -8.33 1.99
CA GLY A 506 -0.30 -7.29 1.29
C GLY A 506 0.46 -5.98 1.12
N GLN A 507 1.79 -5.99 1.23
CA GLN A 507 2.60 -4.78 1.21
C GLN A 507 3.24 -4.53 -0.15
N PHE A 508 3.39 -3.25 -0.48
CA PHE A 508 4.16 -2.76 -1.62
C PHE A 508 5.05 -1.58 -1.19
N ASN A 509 6.29 -1.55 -1.68
CA ASN A 509 7.21 -0.44 -1.39
C ASN A 509 7.09 0.63 -2.48
N VAL A 510 6.57 1.80 -2.09
CA VAL A 510 6.37 2.93 -2.98
C VAL A 510 7.63 3.79 -3.01
N SER A 511 8.20 3.99 -4.20
CA SER A 511 9.33 4.88 -4.43
C SER A 511 9.06 5.86 -5.58
N PHE A 512 9.49 7.11 -5.43
CA PHE A 512 9.33 8.13 -6.46
C PHE A 512 10.57 8.13 -7.34
N VAL A 513 10.57 7.33 -8.41
CA VAL A 513 11.67 7.24 -9.37
C VAL A 513 11.38 8.10 -10.60
N GLY A 514 12.25 9.05 -10.92
CA GLY A 514 12.11 9.92 -12.09
C GLY A 514 11.25 11.16 -11.82
N SER A 515 10.69 11.75 -12.88
CA SER A 515 9.70 12.83 -12.79
C SER A 515 8.47 12.46 -13.62
N GLY A 516 7.28 12.51 -13.02
CA GLY A 516 5.98 12.48 -13.69
C GLY A 516 5.40 11.10 -14.02
N ALA A 517 4.42 10.69 -13.21
CA ALA A 517 3.18 9.93 -13.47
C ALA A 517 2.50 9.74 -12.11
N ASP A 518 1.23 9.34 -11.99
CA ASP A 518 0.75 8.82 -10.69
C ASP A 518 1.35 7.41 -10.45
N ILE A 519 1.33 6.94 -9.20
CA ILE A 519 1.78 5.59 -8.84
C ILE A 519 0.54 4.72 -8.75
N ASP A 520 0.52 3.66 -9.55
CA ASP A 520 -0.52 2.65 -9.54
C ASP A 520 -0.05 1.47 -8.68
N VAL A 521 -0.90 1.00 -7.78
CA VAL A 521 -0.63 -0.13 -6.88
C VAL A 521 -1.89 -0.97 -6.73
N ASP A 522 -1.91 -2.10 -7.41
CA ASP A 522 -3.07 -2.97 -7.50
C ASP A 522 -2.91 -4.20 -6.60
N ALA A 523 -4.03 -4.83 -6.21
CA ALA A 523 -3.99 -5.99 -5.34
C ALA A 523 -5.09 -7.01 -5.63
N GLY A 524 -4.68 -8.23 -5.94
CA GLY A 524 -5.57 -9.37 -6.06
C GLY A 524 -5.88 -9.99 -4.70
N LEU A 525 -7.16 -10.12 -4.38
CA LEU A 525 -7.64 -10.80 -3.17
C LEU A 525 -8.61 -11.93 -3.52
N SER A 526 -8.59 -13.01 -2.72
CA SER A 526 -9.51 -14.13 -2.89
C SER A 526 -10.23 -14.57 -1.63
N ALA A 527 -11.43 -15.12 -1.81
CA ALA A 527 -12.29 -15.63 -0.73
C ALA A 527 -11.87 -16.99 -0.20
N THR A 528 -11.15 -17.76 -1.01
CA THR A 528 -10.56 -19.04 -0.64
C THR A 528 -9.05 -18.94 -0.80
N ALA A 529 -8.29 -19.69 -0.01
CA ALA A 529 -6.86 -19.82 -0.26
C ALA A 529 -6.68 -20.42 -1.66
N VAL A 530 -6.25 -19.62 -2.64
CA VAL A 530 -6.08 -20.03 -4.05
C VAL A 530 -4.67 -20.52 -4.33
N ILE A 531 -3.91 -20.89 -3.28
CA ILE A 531 -2.65 -21.61 -3.46
C ILE A 531 -2.99 -23.06 -3.88
N SER A 532 -3.44 -23.23 -5.13
CA SER A 532 -3.33 -24.50 -5.82
C SER A 532 -1.99 -24.52 -6.53
N ILE A 533 -0.89 -24.54 -5.78
CA ILE A 533 0.37 -25.00 -6.36
C ILE A 533 0.09 -26.43 -6.84
N PRO A 534 0.17 -26.70 -8.15
CA PRO A 534 -0.18 -28.00 -8.66
C PRO A 534 0.73 -29.03 -7.99
N THR A 535 0.18 -30.20 -7.65
CA THR A 535 0.95 -31.31 -7.08
C THR A 535 2.10 -31.75 -8.01
N THR A 536 2.04 -31.34 -9.28
CA THR A 536 3.07 -31.50 -10.28
C THR A 536 3.46 -30.16 -10.86
N LEU A 537 4.72 -29.76 -10.65
CA LEU A 537 5.35 -28.58 -11.21
C LEU A 537 5.99 -28.93 -12.56
N LEU A 538 5.80 -28.09 -13.57
CA LEU A 538 6.32 -28.30 -14.93
C LEU A 538 7.38 -27.25 -15.24
N VAL A 539 8.65 -27.62 -15.17
CA VAL A 539 9.77 -26.76 -15.57
C VAL A 539 9.78 -26.63 -17.08
N ASP A 540 9.70 -25.42 -17.61
CA ASP A 540 9.57 -25.17 -19.04
C ASP A 540 10.65 -24.25 -19.65
N ILE A 541 11.55 -23.75 -18.81
CA ILE A 541 12.77 -23.05 -19.22
C ILE A 541 14.05 -23.74 -18.73
N ALA A 542 15.16 -23.46 -19.43
CA ALA A 542 16.48 -23.98 -19.09
C ALA A 542 17.35 -23.01 -18.28
N THR A 543 16.88 -21.77 -18.09
CA THR A 543 17.59 -20.75 -17.33
C THR A 543 17.59 -21.14 -15.84
N ASP A 544 18.72 -20.88 -15.17
CA ASP A 544 18.82 -20.99 -13.71
C ASP A 544 18.56 -19.61 -13.10
N GLU A 545 17.30 -19.37 -12.70
CA GLU A 545 16.88 -18.11 -12.09
C GLU A 545 16.01 -18.32 -10.84
N ASN A 546 15.72 -17.21 -10.16
CA ASN A 546 14.84 -17.15 -8.99
C ASN A 546 14.34 -15.71 -8.90
N ASP A 547 13.56 -15.31 -9.89
CA ASP A 547 12.99 -13.97 -9.99
C ASP A 547 11.58 -13.91 -9.41
N GLY A 548 10.97 -15.08 -9.13
CA GLY A 548 9.64 -15.19 -8.54
C GLY A 548 8.52 -15.31 -9.58
N ASN A 549 8.86 -15.38 -10.87
CA ASN A 549 7.91 -15.57 -11.95
C ASN A 549 7.70 -17.07 -12.23
N TYR A 550 6.49 -17.57 -11.95
CA TYR A 550 6.15 -18.98 -12.11
C TYR A 550 5.18 -19.23 -13.28
N SER A 551 5.03 -18.25 -14.17
CA SER A 551 4.09 -18.31 -15.29
C SER A 551 4.51 -19.37 -16.32
N ALA A 552 3.55 -19.79 -17.15
CA ALA A 552 3.83 -20.77 -18.19
C ALA A 552 4.82 -20.20 -19.21
N GLY A 553 5.96 -20.86 -19.36
CA GLY A 553 7.08 -20.43 -20.19
C GLY A 553 8.20 -19.74 -19.41
N ASP A 554 8.14 -19.71 -18.07
CA ASP A 554 9.15 -19.08 -17.22
C ASP A 554 9.52 -19.87 -15.95
N LEU A 555 8.92 -21.05 -15.70
CA LEU A 555 9.21 -21.77 -14.47
C LEU A 555 10.55 -22.50 -14.56
N SER A 556 11.57 -22.00 -13.83
CA SER A 556 12.89 -22.65 -13.74
C SER A 556 12.89 -23.86 -12.79
N LEU A 557 13.93 -24.71 -12.89
CA LEU A 557 14.12 -25.84 -11.95
C LEU A 557 14.35 -25.35 -10.51
N ARG A 558 15.06 -24.22 -10.34
CA ARG A 558 15.35 -23.68 -9.01
C ARG A 558 14.08 -23.23 -8.32
N GLU A 559 13.22 -22.51 -9.05
CA GLU A 559 11.92 -22.06 -8.53
C GLU A 559 10.98 -23.21 -8.27
N ALA A 560 10.92 -24.21 -9.15
CA ALA A 560 10.13 -25.40 -8.91
C ALA A 560 10.54 -26.13 -7.62
N ILE A 561 11.84 -26.20 -7.32
CA ILE A 561 12.33 -26.79 -6.06
C ILE A 561 11.98 -25.90 -4.86
N LEU A 562 12.09 -24.57 -4.98
CA LEU A 562 11.70 -23.64 -3.93
C LEU A 562 10.21 -23.77 -3.59
N LEU A 563 9.35 -23.84 -4.61
CA LEU A 563 7.90 -24.07 -4.46
C LEU A 563 7.61 -25.41 -3.78
N ALA A 564 8.26 -26.49 -4.19
CA ALA A 564 8.12 -27.80 -3.56
C ALA A 564 8.54 -27.78 -2.08
N ASN A 565 9.65 -27.11 -1.75
CA ASN A 565 10.11 -26.97 -0.37
C ASN A 565 9.13 -26.17 0.52
N MET A 566 8.38 -25.23 -0.06
CA MET A 566 7.37 -24.45 0.66
C MET A 566 6.01 -25.17 0.78
N ASN A 567 5.73 -26.14 -0.11
CA ASN A 567 4.45 -26.83 -0.16
C ASN A 567 4.63 -28.35 -0.28
N ALA A 568 4.38 -29.06 0.83
CA ALA A 568 4.49 -30.51 0.91
C ALA A 568 3.58 -31.29 -0.08
N ASP A 569 2.51 -30.67 -0.60
CA ASP A 569 1.64 -31.29 -1.60
C ASP A 569 2.23 -31.19 -3.02
N ALA A 570 3.16 -30.26 -3.27
CA ALA A 570 3.85 -30.04 -4.55
C ALA A 570 5.12 -30.90 -4.68
N ASN A 571 4.98 -32.21 -4.49
CA ASN A 571 6.10 -33.14 -4.35
C ASN A 571 6.59 -33.77 -5.68
N THR A 572 6.13 -33.30 -6.84
CA THR A 572 6.55 -33.83 -8.14
C THR A 572 6.99 -32.70 -9.08
N ILE A 573 8.19 -32.80 -9.63
CA ILE A 573 8.73 -31.93 -10.67
C ILE A 573 8.87 -32.73 -11.98
N THR A 574 8.35 -32.17 -13.06
CA THR A 574 8.48 -32.67 -14.43
C THR A 574 9.05 -31.57 -15.33
N PHE A 575 9.40 -31.91 -16.56
CA PHE A 575 9.98 -30.96 -17.51
C PHE A 575 9.15 -30.94 -18.81
N ASP A 576 8.99 -29.75 -19.39
CA ASP A 576 8.37 -29.60 -20.70
C ASP A 576 9.23 -30.25 -21.78
N ALA A 577 8.58 -30.80 -22.80
CA ALA A 577 9.26 -31.44 -23.92
C ALA A 577 10.11 -30.46 -24.76
N SER A 578 9.91 -29.16 -24.63
CA SER A 578 10.75 -28.11 -25.20
C SER A 578 12.21 -28.21 -24.72
N LEU A 579 12.44 -28.73 -23.51
CA LEU A 579 13.76 -28.89 -22.90
C LEU A 579 14.49 -30.16 -23.35
N ASN A 580 13.98 -30.86 -24.37
CA ASN A 580 14.68 -32.02 -24.93
C ASN A 580 16.04 -31.64 -25.54
N ASN A 581 17.08 -32.31 -25.05
CA ASN A 581 18.51 -32.07 -25.29
C ASN A 581 19.01 -30.73 -24.75
N ALA A 582 18.30 -30.11 -23.80
CA ALA A 582 18.77 -28.93 -23.11
C ALA A 582 19.80 -29.27 -22.02
N THR A 583 20.59 -28.26 -21.67
CA THR A 583 21.39 -28.23 -20.45
C THR A 583 20.88 -27.07 -19.60
N ILE A 584 20.54 -27.35 -18.35
CA ILE A 584 20.27 -26.35 -17.32
C ILE A 584 21.62 -26.07 -16.64
N ASP A 585 22.21 -24.93 -16.97
CA ASP A 585 23.49 -24.48 -16.42
C ASP A 585 23.25 -23.76 -15.09
N LEU A 586 23.71 -24.31 -13.96
CA LEU A 586 23.55 -23.67 -12.66
C LEU A 586 24.52 -22.50 -12.52
N THR A 587 23.96 -21.30 -12.41
CA THR A 587 24.68 -20.03 -12.26
C THR A 587 24.52 -19.41 -10.87
N LEU A 588 23.48 -19.80 -10.13
CA LEU A 588 23.15 -19.29 -8.80
C LEU A 588 23.60 -20.23 -7.66
N GLY A 589 24.33 -21.28 -8.00
CA GLY A 589 24.86 -22.26 -7.04
C GLY A 589 24.05 -23.55 -7.00
N GLU A 590 24.18 -24.29 -5.89
CA GLU A 590 23.53 -25.59 -5.74
C GLU A 590 22.01 -25.49 -5.59
N LEU A 591 21.31 -26.58 -5.92
CA LEU A 591 19.87 -26.73 -5.73
C LEU A 591 19.61 -27.45 -4.39
N GLU A 592 18.92 -26.77 -3.47
CA GLU A 592 18.63 -27.28 -2.14
C GLU A 592 17.23 -27.91 -2.07
N ILE A 593 17.15 -29.17 -1.65
CA ILE A 593 15.90 -29.92 -1.47
C ILE A 593 15.74 -30.22 0.02
N SER A 594 14.67 -29.70 0.63
CA SER A 594 14.39 -29.81 2.06
C SER A 594 13.04 -30.47 2.38
N SER A 595 12.36 -31.00 1.36
CA SER A 595 11.07 -31.69 1.48
C SER A 595 11.02 -32.95 0.61
N GLU A 596 10.04 -33.83 0.85
CA GLU A 596 9.80 -35.00 0.00
C GLU A 596 9.60 -34.57 -1.46
N LEU A 597 10.38 -35.15 -2.38
CA LEU A 597 10.40 -34.66 -3.76
C LEU A 597 10.70 -35.76 -4.78
N SER A 598 9.92 -35.78 -5.86
CA SER A 598 10.15 -36.61 -7.04
C SER A 598 10.48 -35.75 -8.26
N ILE A 599 11.71 -35.83 -8.76
CA ILE A 599 12.15 -35.17 -9.99
C ILE A 599 12.16 -36.18 -11.13
N VAL A 600 11.30 -35.96 -12.11
CA VAL A 600 11.11 -36.83 -13.28
C VAL A 600 11.59 -36.12 -14.53
N GLY A 601 12.85 -36.37 -14.88
CA GLY A 601 13.49 -35.86 -16.09
C GLY A 601 12.97 -36.50 -17.38
N LEU A 602 13.31 -35.86 -18.51
CA LEU A 602 12.91 -36.30 -19.86
C LEU A 602 13.58 -37.61 -20.29
N GLY A 603 14.69 -37.97 -19.66
CA GLY A 603 15.55 -39.10 -19.99
C GLY A 603 17.02 -38.70 -19.83
N ALA A 604 17.86 -39.62 -19.34
CA ALA A 604 19.26 -39.29 -19.02
C ALA A 604 20.05 -38.72 -20.21
N ASP A 605 19.74 -39.13 -21.44
CA ASP A 605 20.40 -38.62 -22.65
C ASP A 605 19.73 -37.35 -23.21
N LEU A 606 18.67 -36.86 -22.57
CA LEU A 606 17.80 -35.78 -23.07
C LEU A 606 17.82 -34.53 -22.21
N LEU A 607 18.23 -34.59 -20.93
CA LEU A 607 18.29 -33.39 -20.10
C LEU A 607 19.46 -33.46 -19.15
N THR A 608 20.29 -32.41 -19.16
CA THR A 608 21.45 -32.28 -18.30
C THR A 608 21.25 -31.15 -17.30
N ILE A 609 21.52 -31.40 -16.03
CA ILE A 609 21.71 -30.37 -15.01
C ILE A 609 23.22 -30.28 -14.75
N ASP A 610 23.82 -29.15 -15.11
CA ASP A 610 25.27 -28.96 -15.06
C ASP A 610 25.63 -27.79 -14.15
N ALA A 611 26.44 -28.03 -13.11
CA ALA A 611 26.88 -26.96 -12.22
C ALA A 611 28.10 -26.16 -12.75
N GLY A 612 28.63 -26.48 -13.93
CA GLY A 612 29.71 -25.71 -14.57
C GLY A 612 31.04 -25.68 -13.79
N ASN A 613 31.20 -26.55 -12.79
CA ASN A 613 32.24 -26.54 -11.76
C ASN A 613 32.17 -25.36 -10.79
N ASN A 614 31.01 -24.70 -10.66
CA ASN A 614 30.82 -23.54 -9.80
C ASN A 614 30.25 -23.91 -8.41
N SER A 615 29.55 -25.03 -8.30
CA SER A 615 28.92 -25.49 -7.07
C SER A 615 28.72 -27.01 -7.07
N ARG A 616 28.18 -27.56 -5.97
CA ARG A 616 27.49 -28.86 -6.04
C ARG A 616 26.26 -28.74 -6.94
N VAL A 617 25.75 -29.86 -7.44
CA VAL A 617 24.48 -29.83 -8.18
C VAL A 617 23.30 -29.84 -7.20
N PHE A 618 23.18 -30.87 -6.38
CA PHE A 618 22.11 -31.00 -5.39
C PHE A 618 22.63 -31.14 -3.95
N PHE A 619 22.00 -30.39 -3.05
CA PHE A 619 22.10 -30.58 -1.60
C PHE A 619 20.73 -30.98 -1.04
N ILE A 620 20.65 -32.10 -0.33
CA ILE A 620 19.39 -32.67 0.14
C ILE A 620 19.44 -32.80 1.66
N SER A 621 18.65 -31.99 2.35
CA SER A 621 18.50 -32.03 3.81
C SER A 621 17.31 -31.19 4.27
N ASP A 622 16.49 -31.71 5.18
CA ASP A 622 15.44 -30.92 5.86
C ASP A 622 15.96 -30.27 7.18
N GLY A 623 17.19 -30.61 7.58
CA GLY A 623 17.81 -30.18 8.83
C GLY A 623 17.53 -31.06 10.05
N ASP A 624 16.65 -32.07 9.93
CA ASP A 624 16.31 -33.05 10.96
C ASP A 624 16.82 -34.46 10.60
N ASN A 625 18.07 -34.73 10.97
CA ASN A 625 18.70 -36.06 10.80
C ASN A 625 18.01 -37.21 11.58
N GLY A 626 16.91 -36.94 12.31
CA GLY A 626 16.11 -37.94 13.01
C GLY A 626 14.93 -38.48 12.20
N ASN A 627 14.51 -37.78 11.15
CA ASN A 627 13.36 -38.13 10.32
C ASN A 627 13.72 -37.95 8.84
N ASP A 628 14.14 -39.04 8.19
CA ASP A 628 14.59 -38.94 6.80
C ASP A 628 13.41 -38.67 5.84
N ILE A 629 13.55 -37.72 4.92
CA ILE A 629 12.62 -37.50 3.81
C ILE A 629 12.96 -38.37 2.59
N ASP A 630 11.97 -38.71 1.77
CA ASP A 630 12.15 -39.50 0.56
C ASP A 630 12.33 -38.59 -0.68
N VAL A 631 13.53 -38.63 -1.28
CA VAL A 631 13.82 -37.93 -2.54
C VAL A 631 14.11 -38.91 -3.66
N SER A 632 13.45 -38.72 -4.81
CA SER A 632 13.66 -39.53 -6.01
C SER A 632 14.05 -38.66 -7.20
N ILE A 633 15.10 -39.06 -7.93
CA ILE A 633 15.56 -38.38 -9.13
C ILE A 633 15.66 -39.41 -10.25
N SER A 634 15.01 -39.11 -11.38
CA SER A 634 14.98 -40.02 -12.53
C SER A 634 15.15 -39.31 -13.86
N GLY A 635 15.73 -40.01 -14.84
CA GLY A 635 15.77 -39.52 -16.22
C GLY A 635 16.59 -38.25 -16.43
N LEU A 636 17.66 -38.02 -15.67
CA LEU A 636 18.53 -36.84 -15.79
C LEU A 636 19.99 -37.22 -15.97
N THR A 637 20.77 -36.37 -16.64
CA THR A 637 22.22 -36.30 -16.46
C THR A 637 22.55 -35.22 -15.43
N ILE A 638 23.38 -35.56 -14.45
CA ILE A 638 23.87 -34.68 -13.38
C ILE A 638 25.39 -34.56 -13.53
N SER A 639 25.88 -33.37 -13.89
CA SER A 639 27.29 -33.15 -14.25
C SER A 639 27.86 -31.84 -13.74
N GLY A 640 29.18 -31.70 -13.90
CA GLY A 640 29.94 -30.49 -13.61
C GLY A 640 29.88 -30.04 -12.15
N GLY A 641 29.39 -30.86 -11.23
CA GLY A 641 29.44 -30.57 -9.81
C GLY A 641 30.88 -30.43 -9.31
N GLN A 642 31.14 -29.37 -8.55
CA GLN A 642 32.39 -29.17 -7.82
C GLN A 642 32.10 -28.79 -6.36
N SER A 643 32.63 -29.58 -5.43
CA SER A 643 32.61 -29.24 -3.99
C SER A 643 34.03 -29.03 -3.49
N LEU A 644 34.32 -27.83 -2.98
CA LEU A 644 35.65 -27.46 -2.47
C LEU A 644 35.69 -27.53 -0.94
N ASN A 645 36.84 -27.90 -0.39
CA ASN A 645 37.04 -27.89 1.07
C ASN A 645 37.29 -26.46 1.63
N THR A 646 37.10 -25.43 0.81
CA THR A 646 37.23 -24.01 1.19
C THR A 646 35.91 -23.38 1.60
N ASP A 647 34.79 -24.04 1.31
CA ASP A 647 33.48 -23.62 1.83
C ASP A 647 33.50 -23.85 3.35
N LEU A 648 33.38 -22.81 4.16
CA LEU A 648 33.57 -22.89 5.62
C LEU A 648 32.40 -23.59 6.36
N THR A 649 31.69 -24.50 5.70
CA THR A 649 30.54 -25.24 6.23
C THR A 649 30.93 -26.65 6.69
N GLU A 650 30.14 -27.27 7.57
CA GLU A 650 30.40 -28.67 8.02
C GLU A 650 30.36 -29.71 6.87
N ASN A 651 29.87 -29.30 5.70
CA ASN A 651 29.62 -30.12 4.52
C ASN A 651 30.71 -29.96 3.44
N ALA A 652 31.72 -29.12 3.67
CA ALA A 652 32.74 -28.76 2.69
C ALA A 652 33.42 -29.96 2.01
N GLY A 653 33.53 -29.89 0.68
CA GLY A 653 34.28 -30.83 -0.15
C GLY A 653 33.61 -32.18 -0.41
N ARG A 654 32.34 -32.40 -0.07
CA ARG A 654 31.66 -33.71 -0.23
C ARG A 654 30.52 -33.64 -1.25
N GLY A 655 30.27 -34.76 -1.93
CA GLY A 655 29.05 -34.94 -2.74
C GLY A 655 28.91 -33.92 -3.86
N ALA A 656 29.89 -33.87 -4.78
CA ALA A 656 29.93 -32.81 -5.78
C ALA A 656 28.75 -32.86 -6.76
N GLY A 657 28.33 -34.06 -7.18
CA GLY A 657 27.05 -34.21 -7.88
C GLY A 657 25.89 -34.05 -6.90
N ILE A 658 25.79 -34.97 -5.95
CA ILE A 658 24.72 -34.99 -4.94
C ILE A 658 25.32 -35.18 -3.56
N HIS A 659 24.95 -34.31 -2.63
CA HIS A 659 25.17 -34.48 -1.20
C HIS A 659 23.81 -34.65 -0.53
N SER A 660 23.59 -35.77 0.14
CA SER A 660 22.31 -36.04 0.81
C SER A 660 22.47 -36.50 2.26
N TYR A 661 21.61 -36.00 3.12
CA TYR A 661 21.38 -36.51 4.47
C TYR A 661 20.14 -37.42 4.58
N GLU A 662 19.41 -37.58 3.48
CA GLU A 662 18.05 -38.11 3.42
C GLU A 662 17.99 -39.39 2.59
N ASN A 663 16.82 -40.02 2.48
CA ASN A 663 16.66 -41.17 1.59
C ASN A 663 16.71 -40.72 0.13
N LEU A 664 17.56 -41.38 -0.66
CA LEU A 664 17.79 -41.02 -2.06
C LEU A 664 17.60 -42.22 -2.99
N THR A 665 16.69 -42.07 -3.95
CA THR A 665 16.49 -43.02 -5.04
C THR A 665 16.87 -42.40 -6.39
N ILE A 666 17.86 -42.99 -7.06
CA ILE A 666 18.31 -42.59 -8.41
C ILE A 666 17.90 -43.66 -9.42
N THR A 667 17.10 -43.29 -10.44
CA THR A 667 16.61 -44.26 -11.43
C THR A 667 16.78 -43.78 -12.87
N SER A 668 17.37 -44.61 -13.73
CA SER A 668 17.53 -44.29 -15.16
C SER A 668 18.22 -42.94 -15.41
N SER A 669 19.23 -42.61 -14.60
CA SER A 669 19.95 -41.34 -14.63
C SER A 669 21.45 -41.55 -14.86
N ASN A 670 22.15 -40.51 -15.29
CA ASN A 670 23.60 -40.47 -15.41
C ASN A 670 24.17 -39.46 -14.40
N ILE A 671 25.11 -39.86 -13.54
CA ILE A 671 25.84 -38.95 -12.66
C ILE A 671 27.30 -38.98 -13.09
N THR A 672 27.78 -37.91 -13.73
CA THR A 672 29.04 -37.94 -14.47
C THR A 672 29.89 -36.69 -14.37
N GLY A 673 31.21 -36.88 -14.31
CA GLY A 673 32.17 -35.77 -14.37
C GLY A 673 32.18 -34.84 -13.15
N ASN A 674 31.61 -35.25 -12.02
CA ASN A 674 31.55 -34.44 -10.80
C ASN A 674 32.84 -34.62 -9.97
N THR A 675 33.31 -33.55 -9.32
CA THR A 675 34.60 -33.52 -8.60
C THR A 675 34.47 -33.00 -7.16
N ALA A 676 34.71 -33.87 -6.18
CA ALA A 676 34.68 -33.53 -4.75
C ALA A 676 36.10 -33.47 -4.15
N ASP A 677 36.41 -32.41 -3.40
CA ASP A 677 37.69 -32.24 -2.71
C ASP A 677 37.89 -33.16 -1.48
N SER A 678 36.87 -33.92 -1.12
CA SER A 678 36.86 -34.84 0.02
C SER A 678 36.36 -36.23 -0.38
N ASP A 679 35.05 -36.50 -0.31
CA ASP A 679 34.46 -37.82 -0.47
C ASP A 679 33.21 -37.76 -1.37
N GLY A 680 32.94 -38.83 -2.11
CA GLY A 680 31.71 -38.94 -2.92
C GLY A 680 31.73 -37.97 -4.11
N GLY A 681 32.54 -38.28 -5.12
CA GLY A 681 32.66 -37.41 -6.30
C GLY A 681 31.32 -37.25 -7.01
N GLY A 682 30.63 -38.37 -7.25
CA GLY A 682 29.24 -38.36 -7.73
C GLY A 682 28.25 -38.13 -6.59
N ILE A 683 28.17 -39.09 -5.67
CA ILE A 683 27.20 -39.08 -4.56
C ILE A 683 27.93 -39.20 -3.22
N TRP A 684 27.55 -38.36 -2.28
CA TRP A 684 27.84 -38.54 -0.86
C TRP A 684 26.52 -38.64 -0.09
N ILE A 685 26.39 -39.66 0.75
CA ILE A 685 25.18 -39.87 1.56
C ILE A 685 25.49 -40.29 3.00
N ARG A 686 24.69 -39.80 3.95
CA ARG A 686 24.76 -40.13 5.39
C ARG A 686 23.37 -40.06 6.03
N TYR A 687 23.11 -40.92 7.01
CA TYR A 687 21.81 -41.12 7.66
C TYR A 687 20.78 -41.85 6.78
N GLY A 688 20.26 -41.24 5.71
CA GLY A 688 19.28 -41.89 4.83
C GLY A 688 19.83 -42.93 3.83
N ASP A 689 18.97 -43.83 3.37
CA ASP A 689 19.32 -44.95 2.48
C ASP A 689 19.52 -44.53 1.01
N LEU A 690 20.37 -45.25 0.28
CA LEU A 690 20.62 -45.01 -1.15
C LEU A 690 20.18 -46.20 -2.02
N THR A 691 19.30 -45.94 -2.97
CA THR A 691 18.94 -46.88 -4.04
C THR A 691 19.36 -46.33 -5.40
N VAL A 692 20.13 -47.09 -6.17
CA VAL A 692 20.55 -46.76 -7.54
C VAL A 692 20.09 -47.85 -8.49
N LEU A 693 19.20 -47.52 -9.42
CA LEU A 693 18.57 -48.45 -10.34
C LEU A 693 18.74 -47.99 -11.79
N ASN A 694 19.10 -48.91 -12.70
CA ASN A 694 19.19 -48.65 -14.14
C ASN A 694 20.03 -47.41 -14.52
N SER A 695 21.00 -47.04 -13.69
CA SER A 695 21.69 -45.75 -13.79
C SER A 695 23.17 -45.92 -14.07
N THR A 696 23.82 -44.86 -14.53
CA THR A 696 25.27 -44.82 -14.74
C THR A 696 25.90 -43.79 -13.82
N ILE A 697 26.91 -44.20 -13.04
CA ILE A 697 27.73 -43.30 -12.23
C ILE A 697 29.16 -43.41 -12.74
N SER A 698 29.62 -42.40 -13.48
CA SER A 698 30.87 -42.51 -14.22
C SER A 698 31.76 -41.28 -14.26
N GLY A 699 33.07 -41.47 -14.35
CA GLY A 699 34.01 -40.36 -14.54
C GLY A 699 34.01 -39.35 -13.39
N ASN A 700 33.46 -39.69 -12.22
CA ASN A 700 33.46 -38.81 -11.07
C ASN A 700 34.76 -38.94 -10.29
N THR A 701 35.16 -37.86 -9.64
CA THR A 701 36.45 -37.73 -8.96
C THR A 701 36.24 -37.34 -7.51
N ALA A 702 36.87 -38.06 -6.57
CA ALA A 702 36.96 -37.62 -5.18
C ALA A 702 38.42 -37.62 -4.72
N LYS A 703 38.71 -36.91 -3.63
CA LYS A 703 40.07 -36.91 -3.08
C LYS A 703 40.36 -38.15 -2.24
N PHE A 704 39.46 -38.53 -1.34
CA PHE A 704 39.73 -39.50 -0.28
C PHE A 704 38.96 -40.82 -0.38
N HIS A 705 37.65 -40.81 -0.60
CA HIS A 705 36.88 -42.05 -0.68
C HIS A 705 35.68 -41.94 -1.62
N GLY A 706 35.29 -43.06 -2.23
CA GLY A 706 34.08 -43.13 -3.03
C GLY A 706 34.11 -42.19 -4.24
N GLY A 707 34.98 -42.46 -5.22
CA GLY A 707 35.08 -41.59 -6.41
C GLY A 707 33.72 -41.43 -7.10
N GLY A 708 32.98 -42.54 -7.22
CA GLY A 708 31.57 -42.53 -7.62
C GLY A 708 30.65 -42.26 -6.44
N ILE A 709 30.58 -43.19 -5.49
CA ILE A 709 29.66 -43.16 -4.34
C ILE A 709 30.43 -43.31 -3.03
N TYR A 710 30.16 -42.41 -2.09
CA TYR A 710 30.50 -42.57 -0.69
C TYR A 710 29.22 -42.66 0.15
N SER A 711 29.11 -43.69 0.99
CA SER A 711 28.02 -43.85 1.95
C SER A 711 28.54 -44.12 3.35
N ARG A 712 27.93 -43.48 4.36
CA ARG A 712 28.27 -43.66 5.77
C ARG A 712 27.03 -43.94 6.61
N SER A 713 26.94 -45.18 7.09
CA SER A 713 25.93 -45.69 8.04
C SER A 713 24.52 -45.93 7.47
N ASN A 714 24.38 -46.16 6.16
CA ASN A 714 23.07 -46.31 5.48
C ASN A 714 23.01 -47.57 4.62
N GLN A 715 21.84 -48.15 4.35
CA GLN A 715 21.73 -49.22 3.35
C GLN A 715 22.02 -48.66 1.94
N VAL A 716 22.84 -49.39 1.16
CA VAL A 716 23.10 -49.05 -0.25
C VAL A 716 22.67 -50.22 -1.12
N GLU A 717 21.74 -49.98 -2.03
CA GLU A 717 21.31 -50.93 -3.05
C GLU A 717 21.62 -50.40 -4.45
N ILE A 718 22.39 -51.17 -5.22
CA ILE A 718 22.73 -50.85 -6.61
C ILE A 718 22.27 -52.02 -7.48
N SER A 719 21.36 -51.75 -8.42
CA SER A 719 20.82 -52.77 -9.32
C SER A 719 20.79 -52.31 -10.77
N ASN A 720 21.09 -53.23 -11.69
CA ASN A 720 21.07 -53.00 -13.15
C ASN A 720 21.83 -51.72 -13.58
N SER A 721 22.88 -51.35 -12.85
CA SER A 721 23.55 -50.06 -13.00
C SER A 721 25.00 -50.22 -13.44
N THR A 722 25.62 -49.15 -13.91
CA THR A 722 27.04 -49.11 -14.29
C THR A 722 27.78 -48.11 -13.41
N ILE A 723 28.79 -48.57 -12.67
CA ILE A 723 29.71 -47.70 -11.92
C ILE A 723 31.07 -47.78 -12.61
N SER A 724 31.49 -46.73 -13.33
CA SER A 724 32.69 -46.84 -14.17
C SER A 724 33.58 -45.62 -14.30
N GLY A 725 34.91 -45.83 -14.35
CA GLY A 725 35.85 -44.74 -14.61
C GLY A 725 35.92 -43.69 -13.51
N ASN A 726 35.42 -43.98 -12.31
CA ASN A 726 35.48 -43.07 -11.17
C ASN A 726 36.86 -43.16 -10.49
N VAL A 727 37.39 -42.04 -10.00
CA VAL A 727 38.80 -41.91 -9.62
C VAL A 727 38.97 -41.27 -8.24
N LEU A 728 39.94 -41.78 -7.49
CA LEU A 728 40.49 -41.09 -6.31
C LEU A 728 41.83 -40.44 -6.62
N THR A 729 41.99 -39.16 -6.28
CA THR A 729 43.21 -38.40 -6.61
C THR A 729 44.29 -38.44 -5.54
N ALA A 730 43.95 -38.69 -4.26
CA ALA A 730 44.97 -38.73 -3.22
C ALA A 730 45.78 -40.04 -3.24
N GLY A 731 47.12 -39.91 -3.23
CA GLY A 731 48.05 -41.07 -3.24
C GLY A 731 48.36 -41.69 -1.87
N ASN A 732 47.74 -41.21 -0.78
CA ASN A 732 48.07 -41.68 0.58
C ASN A 732 47.38 -43.03 0.92
N SER A 733 47.80 -43.71 2.00
CA SER A 733 47.40 -45.10 2.29
C SER A 733 46.03 -45.25 2.95
N GLY A 734 45.34 -44.15 3.27
CA GLY A 734 44.00 -44.16 3.89
C GLY A 734 42.84 -44.18 2.88
N VAL A 735 43.12 -43.81 1.63
CA VAL A 735 42.16 -43.59 0.54
C VAL A 735 41.67 -44.92 -0.05
N SER A 736 40.36 -45.09 -0.27
CA SER A 736 39.78 -46.35 -0.79
C SER A 736 38.44 -46.18 -1.51
N GLY A 737 38.12 -47.11 -2.43
CA GLY A 737 36.81 -47.17 -3.11
C GLY A 737 36.70 -46.22 -4.29
N GLY A 738 37.37 -46.52 -5.41
CA GLY A 738 37.30 -45.69 -6.62
C GLY A 738 35.88 -45.60 -7.16
N GLY A 739 35.20 -46.74 -7.26
CA GLY A 739 33.78 -46.81 -7.57
C GLY A 739 32.88 -46.48 -6.37
N VAL A 740 32.82 -47.39 -5.40
CA VAL A 740 31.90 -47.32 -4.26
C VAL A 740 32.67 -47.55 -2.96
N TYR A 741 32.39 -46.72 -1.95
CA TYR A 741 32.91 -46.89 -0.59
C TYR A 741 31.78 -46.77 0.43
N GLY A 742 31.53 -47.84 1.20
CA GLY A 742 30.54 -47.88 2.27
C GLY A 742 31.18 -48.12 3.63
N THR A 743 30.73 -47.39 4.67
CA THR A 743 31.21 -47.56 6.06
C THR A 743 30.08 -47.82 7.04
N GLY A 744 30.17 -48.93 7.76
CA GLY A 744 29.22 -49.29 8.82
C GLY A 744 27.91 -49.91 8.35
N ASN A 745 27.81 -50.30 7.07
CA ASN A 745 26.57 -50.73 6.42
C ASN A 745 26.76 -51.86 5.38
N THR A 746 25.64 -52.39 4.88
CA THR A 746 25.62 -53.37 3.77
C THR A 746 25.51 -52.63 2.43
N VAL A 747 26.42 -52.92 1.51
CA VAL A 747 26.34 -52.49 0.11
C VAL A 747 25.95 -53.70 -0.73
N ALA A 748 24.71 -53.73 -1.21
CA ALA A 748 24.17 -54.78 -2.06
C ALA A 748 24.26 -54.35 -3.52
N ILE A 749 24.97 -55.14 -4.34
CA ILE A 749 25.13 -54.86 -5.77
C ILE A 749 24.65 -56.06 -6.57
N SER A 750 23.65 -55.87 -7.42
CA SER A 750 23.03 -56.93 -8.22
C SER A 750 22.94 -56.53 -9.69
N TYR A 751 23.17 -57.48 -10.60
CA TYR A 751 23.02 -57.28 -12.06
C TYR A 751 23.72 -56.02 -12.62
N SER A 752 24.79 -55.57 -11.97
CA SER A 752 25.45 -54.30 -12.25
C SER A 752 26.88 -54.49 -12.74
N THR A 753 27.41 -53.50 -13.45
CA THR A 753 28.79 -53.48 -13.94
C THR A 753 29.61 -52.49 -13.13
N ILE A 754 30.72 -52.94 -12.55
CA ILE A 754 31.71 -52.07 -11.90
C ILE A 754 33.03 -52.22 -12.65
N THR A 755 33.50 -51.17 -13.34
CA THR A 755 34.65 -51.30 -14.25
C THR A 755 35.49 -50.02 -14.37
N GLY A 756 36.80 -50.14 -14.55
CA GLY A 756 37.67 -49.01 -14.85
C GLY A 756 37.78 -47.94 -13.75
N ASN A 757 37.28 -48.21 -12.54
CA ASN A 757 37.41 -47.31 -11.40
C ASN A 757 38.83 -47.42 -10.80
N SER A 758 39.36 -46.32 -10.26
CA SER A 758 40.77 -46.21 -9.87
C SER A 758 40.95 -45.63 -8.47
N ALA A 759 41.63 -46.39 -7.61
CA ALA A 759 42.04 -46.00 -6.28
C ALA A 759 43.30 -46.76 -5.86
N ARG A 760 43.98 -46.29 -4.80
CA ARG A 760 45.11 -47.04 -4.21
C ARG A 760 44.66 -48.37 -3.59
N ARG A 761 43.44 -48.45 -3.07
CA ARG A 761 42.82 -49.65 -2.48
C ARG A 761 41.35 -49.70 -2.89
N GLY A 762 40.89 -50.84 -3.40
CA GLY A 762 39.50 -51.02 -3.84
C GLY A 762 39.14 -50.08 -4.99
N GLY A 763 39.72 -50.34 -6.17
CA GLY A 763 39.41 -49.61 -7.41
C GLY A 763 37.93 -49.67 -7.73
#